data_AF-A0A8H4FRJ4-F1
#
_entry.id   AF-A0A8H4FRJ4-F1
#
_cell.length_a   1.000
_cell.length_b   1.000
_cell.length_c   1.000
_cell.angle_alpha   90.00
_cell.angle_beta   90.00
_cell.angle_gamma   90.00
#
_symmetry.space_group_name_H-M   'P 1'
#
loop_
_entity.id
_entity.type
_entity.pdbx_description
1 polymer ?
#
loop_
_entity_poly.entity_id
_entity_poly.type
_entity_poly.pdbx_seq_one_letter_code
_entity_poly.pdbx_strand_id
1 'polypeptide(L)'
;MASASPTSDSTAVCRRQFEGTLVAEKAYKEAASPAPEHPAPCSNISAIKFKQGDYAGSLKNLEKPLCLSSDEPENGPKKQKLYTRMVKCHLHSLSLSKASQAVEALSDDASGKDLQAAFKEMESLRQDAPEYYAFGHDQAEPLFDAPLWPLMSEKDPVSFLFCGSGDARHLFVTIVALFVNKTAASVGGPAKGMASAPAHFTLVDINAAALARTLIIFDMTFRPRNCRVSTVLAYMYSSAFIPKFAAEKILEHVRTLIDHFEDTDDGAGTDYMFMLYVPKDTRIQVLRKLKQWAEPLGAMYATKRLRPMIQKDFAQTRERKRGVFGAERDKTDNKDDKEFAELAVLIPLLEAFRAENPGSKKQLLEQVDSQWVVNQTVLDMDYEKRTREESGPGMLPNWDFNPADILKNLPNPMTAMMGMMGSSDNSGVLKGISEFFDLLSVSVMSLHERLKIELIAGEMADVFERLQYDGMEHRKQKPTDSEAIDPTLFPRAYDRIHLSNIPDYVGGPLTALMYGMPLLHEGRPSNLRFNNLLNPPMFDTHDHFLAEYMLMHDAKQVADHFGAVREIDSNAPKIPEEMKKLIGDNTFMIENYFPWALSGTKKVPRNRMMSRPALGNWLYGHLLKICIPYPRPIWSDRPVHAPLNLTALFRLITQMHKHTGFPTYFTVSVSIGPWRAEFTTLLSIWRRHLPFGVIAPEHALVPPEEILECSFTFPRFREQQDRIMHFTLVFVNVGLVDAKQPDFRKALLDAEAGYVSDSAARFRKGGVHIVTAFKFVTDTRTAFFWMRKDVLDEITSGDSWAAGICRTDTWDIVNGTKIPVSQGLKTVGPWIEA
;
A
#
# COMPACT_ATOMS: atom_id res chain seq x y z
N MET A 1 -34.82 41.45 -11.73
CA MET A 1 -34.88 40.58 -12.92
C MET A 1 -33.91 39.44 -12.67
N ALA A 2 -34.46 38.31 -12.25
CA ALA A 2 -33.79 37.06 -11.90
C ALA A 2 -34.58 35.96 -12.64
N SER A 3 -33.92 35.24 -13.55
CA SER A 3 -33.24 33.95 -13.35
C SER A 3 -34.20 32.76 -13.45
N ALA A 4 -33.96 31.88 -14.43
CA ALA A 4 -34.58 30.56 -14.52
C ALA A 4 -33.51 29.50 -14.83
N SER A 5 -33.74 28.33 -14.24
CA SER A 5 -32.80 27.29 -13.80
C SER A 5 -32.46 26.19 -14.82
N PRO A 6 -31.50 25.28 -14.53
CA PRO A 6 -31.02 24.24 -15.46
C PRO A 6 -31.64 22.83 -15.24
N THR A 7 -31.85 22.14 -16.37
CA THR A 7 -31.88 20.67 -16.69
C THR A 7 -32.47 19.64 -15.70
N SER A 8 -33.64 19.05 -16.06
CA SER A 8 -34.40 18.03 -15.31
C SER A 8 -34.68 16.70 -16.05
N ASP A 9 -34.05 16.39 -17.19
CA ASP A 9 -34.50 15.28 -18.05
C ASP A 9 -33.87 13.89 -17.79
N SER A 10 -32.63 13.76 -17.30
CA SER A 10 -31.97 12.44 -17.19
C SER A 10 -32.46 11.58 -16.02
N THR A 11 -32.75 12.20 -14.87
CA THR A 11 -33.26 11.53 -13.67
C THR A 11 -34.71 11.04 -13.86
N ALA A 12 -35.53 11.77 -14.62
CA ALA A 12 -36.90 11.37 -14.93
C ALA A 12 -36.94 10.13 -15.85
N VAL A 13 -36.02 10.04 -16.83
CA VAL A 13 -35.89 8.88 -17.73
C VAL A 13 -35.43 7.64 -16.95
N CYS A 14 -34.46 7.80 -16.05
CA CYS A 14 -33.93 6.70 -15.24
C CYS A 14 -35.00 6.15 -14.26
N ARG A 15 -35.80 7.04 -13.63
CA ARG A 15 -36.89 6.65 -12.73
C ARG A 15 -38.02 5.88 -13.46
N ARG A 16 -38.41 6.32 -14.66
CA ARG A 16 -39.41 5.61 -15.50
C ARG A 16 -38.91 4.24 -15.95
N GLN A 17 -37.62 4.12 -16.29
CA GLN A 17 -37.03 2.82 -16.64
C GLN A 17 -37.05 1.87 -15.44
N PHE A 18 -36.68 2.34 -14.25
CA PHE A 18 -36.71 1.53 -13.03
C PHE A 18 -38.14 1.06 -12.68
N GLU A 19 -39.12 1.96 -12.70
CA GLU A 19 -40.54 1.61 -12.51
C GLU A 19 -41.03 0.57 -13.53
N GLY A 20 -40.63 0.70 -14.80
CA GLY A 20 -40.92 -0.27 -15.85
C GLY A 20 -40.37 -1.67 -15.56
N THR A 21 -39.20 -1.77 -14.92
CA THR A 21 -38.64 -3.08 -14.53
C THR A 21 -39.41 -3.76 -13.40
N LEU A 22 -39.98 -3.00 -12.46
CA LEU A 22 -40.80 -3.55 -11.36
C LEU A 22 -42.12 -4.13 -11.88
N VAL A 23 -42.76 -3.44 -12.83
CA VAL A 23 -43.98 -3.93 -13.49
C VAL A 23 -43.69 -5.20 -14.29
N ALA A 24 -42.58 -5.22 -15.04
CA ALA A 24 -42.16 -6.40 -15.79
C ALA A 24 -41.83 -7.59 -14.88
N GLU A 25 -41.15 -7.35 -13.75
CA GLU A 25 -40.82 -8.40 -12.78
C GLU A 25 -42.09 -9.06 -12.24
N LYS A 26 -43.11 -8.27 -11.90
CA LYS A 26 -44.41 -8.77 -11.43
C LYS A 26 -45.09 -9.63 -12.48
N ALA A 27 -45.15 -9.17 -13.73
CA ALA A 27 -45.76 -9.93 -14.83
C ALA A 27 -45.05 -11.28 -15.10
N TYR A 28 -43.71 -11.31 -15.04
CA TYR A 28 -42.98 -12.58 -15.21
C TYR A 28 -43.10 -13.51 -14.00
N LYS A 29 -43.25 -12.99 -12.78
CA LYS A 29 -43.58 -13.79 -11.59
C LYS A 29 -44.97 -14.42 -11.71
N GLU A 30 -45.95 -13.66 -12.19
CA GLU A 30 -47.30 -14.17 -12.48
C GLU A 30 -47.28 -15.23 -13.59
N ALA A 31 -46.48 -15.01 -14.65
CA ALA A 31 -46.31 -15.97 -15.76
C ALA A 31 -45.53 -17.24 -15.37
N ALA A 32 -44.65 -17.17 -14.35
CA ALA A 32 -43.91 -18.33 -13.86
C ALA A 32 -44.80 -19.31 -13.07
N SER A 33 -45.91 -18.84 -12.49
CA SER A 33 -46.81 -19.65 -11.68
C SER A 33 -47.59 -20.72 -12.46
N PRO A 34 -48.21 -20.44 -13.63
CA PRO A 34 -48.96 -21.44 -14.40
C PRO A 34 -48.07 -22.33 -15.28
N ALA A 35 -46.79 -21.98 -15.48
CA ALA A 35 -45.84 -22.73 -16.31
C ALA A 35 -44.49 -22.94 -15.61
N PRO A 36 -44.45 -23.67 -14.48
CA PRO A 36 -43.25 -23.79 -13.64
C PRO A 36 -42.09 -24.53 -14.31
N GLU A 37 -42.38 -25.36 -15.31
CA GLU A 37 -41.40 -26.12 -16.10
C GLU A 37 -40.87 -25.35 -17.32
N HIS A 38 -41.40 -24.14 -17.59
CA HIS A 38 -40.92 -23.34 -18.72
C HIS A 38 -39.77 -22.41 -18.28
N PRO A 39 -38.59 -22.43 -18.95
CA PRO A 39 -37.42 -21.68 -18.48
C PRO A 39 -37.48 -20.15 -18.71
N ALA A 40 -38.30 -19.70 -19.67
CA ALA A 40 -38.29 -18.29 -20.09
C ALA A 40 -38.68 -17.26 -19.00
N PRO A 41 -39.72 -17.47 -18.17
CA PRO A 41 -40.06 -16.53 -17.09
C PRO A 41 -38.90 -16.27 -16.12
N CYS A 42 -38.23 -17.33 -15.63
CA CYS A 42 -37.08 -17.20 -14.73
C CYS A 42 -35.85 -16.57 -15.43
N SER A 43 -35.61 -16.91 -16.71
CA SER A 43 -34.57 -16.26 -17.51
C SER A 43 -34.81 -14.75 -17.68
N ASN A 44 -36.06 -14.32 -17.83
CA ASN A 44 -36.40 -12.90 -17.93
C ASN A 44 -36.32 -12.20 -16.56
N ILE A 45 -36.71 -12.86 -15.47
CA ILE A 45 -36.54 -12.33 -14.12
C ILE A 45 -35.06 -12.09 -13.81
N SER A 46 -34.16 -13.04 -14.13
CA SER A 46 -32.72 -12.81 -13.93
C SER A 46 -32.20 -11.65 -14.77
N ALA A 47 -32.67 -11.47 -16.01
CA ALA A 47 -32.32 -10.31 -16.82
C ALA A 47 -32.77 -8.97 -16.20
N ILE A 48 -33.95 -8.96 -15.59
CA ILE A 48 -34.50 -7.78 -14.90
C ILE A 48 -33.68 -7.47 -13.66
N LYS A 49 -33.40 -8.48 -12.81
CA LYS A 49 -32.57 -8.34 -11.61
C LYS A 49 -31.17 -7.84 -11.94
N PHE A 50 -30.57 -8.38 -13.01
CA PHE A 50 -29.28 -7.89 -13.51
C PHE A 50 -29.33 -6.38 -13.86
N LYS A 51 -30.37 -5.92 -14.56
CA LYS A 51 -30.53 -4.49 -14.89
C LYS A 51 -30.79 -3.60 -13.68
N GLN A 52 -31.36 -4.15 -12.61
CA GLN A 52 -31.60 -3.46 -11.34
C GLN A 52 -30.35 -3.39 -10.46
N GLY A 53 -29.23 -4.04 -10.85
CA GLY A 53 -28.04 -4.17 -10.02
C GLY A 53 -28.14 -5.24 -8.92
N ASP A 54 -29.25 -5.98 -8.85
CA ASP A 54 -29.43 -7.13 -7.95
C ASP A 54 -28.78 -8.38 -8.55
N TYR A 55 -27.45 -8.42 -8.51
CA TYR A 55 -26.66 -9.51 -9.10
C TYR A 55 -26.86 -10.85 -8.37
N ALA A 56 -27.06 -10.83 -7.05
CA ALA A 56 -27.35 -12.01 -6.26
C ALA A 56 -28.73 -12.61 -6.59
N GLY A 57 -29.76 -11.75 -6.69
CA GLY A 57 -31.10 -12.15 -7.14
C GLY A 57 -31.10 -12.62 -8.60
N SER A 58 -30.27 -12.02 -9.46
CA SER A 58 -30.05 -12.49 -10.84
C SER A 58 -29.49 -13.91 -10.87
N LEU A 59 -28.41 -14.19 -10.11
CA LEU A 59 -27.79 -15.51 -10.03
C LEU A 59 -28.77 -16.58 -9.54
N LYS A 60 -29.52 -16.30 -8.47
CA LYS A 60 -30.55 -17.21 -7.94
C LYS A 60 -31.62 -17.55 -8.99
N ASN A 61 -31.98 -16.61 -9.85
CA ASN A 61 -32.97 -16.82 -10.92
C ASN A 61 -32.37 -17.43 -12.20
N LEU A 62 -31.05 -17.65 -12.28
CA LEU A 62 -30.37 -18.34 -13.38
C LEU A 62 -30.31 -19.86 -13.18
N GLU A 63 -30.34 -20.35 -11.93
CA GLU A 63 -30.23 -21.79 -11.61
C GLU A 63 -31.34 -22.61 -12.27
N LYS A 64 -32.60 -22.20 -12.06
CA LYS A 64 -33.78 -22.90 -12.59
C LYS A 64 -33.80 -22.99 -14.12
N PRO A 65 -33.62 -21.90 -14.90
CA PRO A 65 -33.61 -22.01 -16.37
C PRO A 65 -32.40 -22.78 -16.92
N LEU A 66 -31.24 -22.79 -16.24
CA LEU A 66 -30.11 -23.65 -16.63
C LEU A 66 -30.45 -25.13 -16.43
N CYS A 67 -31.06 -25.49 -15.30
CA CYS A 67 -31.49 -26.86 -15.00
C CYS A 67 -32.58 -27.35 -15.98
N LEU A 68 -33.60 -26.52 -16.24
CA LEU A 68 -34.70 -26.84 -17.17
C LEU A 68 -34.29 -26.84 -18.65
N SER A 69 -33.09 -26.36 -18.97
CA SER A 69 -32.54 -26.40 -20.33
C SER A 69 -31.51 -27.52 -20.49
N SER A 70 -31.46 -28.52 -19.61
CA SER A 70 -30.47 -29.61 -19.62
C SER A 70 -30.29 -30.26 -21.00
N ASP A 71 -31.39 -30.43 -21.72
CA ASP A 71 -31.44 -31.14 -23.01
C ASP A 71 -30.97 -30.26 -24.19
N GLU A 72 -30.77 -28.96 -23.97
CA GLU A 72 -30.17 -28.08 -24.98
C GLU A 72 -28.64 -28.24 -25.02
N PRO A 73 -28.01 -28.18 -26.22
CA PRO A 73 -26.55 -28.18 -26.35
C PRO A 73 -25.92 -27.05 -25.53
N GLU A 74 -24.78 -27.30 -24.89
CA GLU A 74 -24.06 -26.28 -24.09
C GLU A 74 -23.71 -25.02 -24.88
N ASN A 75 -23.40 -25.17 -26.17
CA ASN A 75 -23.16 -24.08 -27.11
C ASN A 75 -24.43 -23.48 -27.73
N GLY A 76 -25.61 -23.88 -27.27
CA GLY A 76 -26.89 -23.36 -27.75
C GLY A 76 -27.13 -21.90 -27.34
N PRO A 77 -27.83 -21.10 -28.18
CA PRO A 77 -27.97 -19.66 -27.96
C PRO A 77 -28.72 -19.28 -26.67
N LYS A 78 -29.56 -20.18 -26.11
CA LYS A 78 -30.25 -19.91 -24.84
C LYS A 78 -29.32 -20.12 -23.65
N LYS A 79 -28.57 -21.22 -23.59
CA LYS A 79 -27.56 -21.47 -22.54
C LYS A 79 -26.45 -20.43 -22.56
N GLN A 80 -25.93 -20.07 -23.74
CA GLN A 80 -24.88 -19.05 -23.87
C GLN A 80 -25.32 -17.66 -23.36
N LYS A 81 -26.59 -17.28 -23.54
CA LYS A 81 -27.15 -16.05 -22.94
C LYS A 81 -27.20 -16.10 -21.41
N LEU A 82 -27.49 -17.27 -20.83
CA LEU A 82 -27.51 -17.48 -19.39
C LEU A 82 -26.09 -17.44 -18.81
N TYR A 83 -25.13 -18.15 -19.43
CA TYR A 83 -23.72 -18.14 -19.02
C TYR A 83 -23.09 -16.75 -19.13
N THR A 84 -23.34 -16.02 -20.22
CA THR A 84 -22.88 -14.64 -20.36
C THR A 84 -23.39 -13.75 -19.21
N ARG A 85 -24.65 -13.91 -18.81
CA ARG A 85 -25.22 -13.17 -17.68
C ARG A 85 -24.60 -13.61 -16.35
N MET A 86 -24.37 -14.91 -16.17
CA MET A 86 -23.73 -15.49 -14.98
C MET A 86 -22.31 -14.94 -14.80
N VAL A 87 -21.50 -14.93 -15.86
CA VAL A 87 -20.16 -14.32 -15.88
C VAL A 87 -20.24 -12.85 -15.48
N LYS A 88 -21.13 -12.07 -16.11
CA LYS A 88 -21.31 -10.65 -15.78
C LYS A 88 -21.76 -10.44 -14.34
N CYS A 89 -22.67 -11.27 -13.81
CA CYS A 89 -23.08 -11.19 -12.41
C CYS A 89 -21.90 -11.44 -11.47
N HIS A 90 -21.12 -12.51 -11.70
CA HIS A 90 -19.95 -12.80 -10.87
C HIS A 90 -18.87 -11.71 -10.98
N LEU A 91 -18.69 -11.10 -12.14
CA LEU A 91 -17.83 -9.94 -12.33
C LEU A 91 -18.31 -8.73 -11.51
N HIS A 92 -19.58 -8.36 -11.62
CA HIS A 92 -20.15 -7.23 -10.87
C HIS A 92 -20.24 -7.49 -9.35
N SER A 93 -20.33 -8.75 -8.93
CA SER A 93 -20.26 -9.18 -7.52
C SER A 93 -18.84 -9.50 -7.03
N LEU A 94 -17.81 -9.19 -7.83
CA LEU A 94 -16.39 -9.41 -7.50
C LEU A 94 -16.05 -10.86 -7.10
N SER A 95 -16.85 -11.83 -7.53
CA SER A 95 -16.67 -13.27 -7.29
C SER A 95 -15.85 -13.88 -8.41
N LEU A 96 -14.59 -13.49 -8.51
CA LEU A 96 -13.74 -13.72 -9.68
C LEU A 96 -13.39 -15.20 -9.93
N SER A 97 -13.27 -16.02 -8.88
CA SER A 97 -13.10 -17.48 -9.02
C SER A 97 -14.31 -18.11 -9.71
N LYS A 98 -15.53 -17.72 -9.30
CA LYS A 98 -16.79 -18.15 -9.90
C LYS A 98 -16.99 -17.57 -11.31
N ALA A 99 -16.54 -16.34 -11.55
CA ALA A 99 -16.52 -15.76 -12.89
C ALA A 99 -15.61 -16.58 -13.82
N SER A 100 -14.41 -16.94 -13.37
CA SER A 100 -13.46 -17.77 -14.14
C SER A 100 -14.07 -19.14 -14.50
N GLN A 101 -14.67 -19.83 -13.53
CA GLN A 101 -15.38 -21.09 -13.77
C GLN A 101 -16.55 -20.92 -14.74
N ALA A 102 -17.34 -19.83 -14.61
CA ALA A 102 -18.46 -19.55 -15.50
C ALA A 102 -18.01 -19.20 -16.94
N VAL A 103 -16.79 -18.67 -17.10
CA VAL A 103 -16.19 -18.34 -18.41
C VAL A 103 -15.82 -19.62 -19.18
N GLU A 104 -15.45 -20.70 -18.49
CA GLU A 104 -15.18 -22.01 -19.13
C GLU A 104 -16.41 -22.60 -19.83
N ALA A 105 -17.63 -22.20 -19.42
CA ALA A 105 -18.89 -22.64 -20.02
C ALA A 105 -19.28 -21.83 -21.29
N LEU A 106 -18.55 -20.77 -21.64
CA LEU A 106 -18.81 -19.98 -22.84
C LEU A 106 -18.28 -20.69 -24.11
N SER A 107 -19.04 -20.59 -25.20
CA SER A 107 -18.64 -21.17 -26.49
C SER A 107 -17.56 -20.35 -27.19
N ASP A 108 -16.72 -21.00 -27.99
CA ASP A 108 -15.66 -20.37 -28.82
C ASP A 108 -16.18 -19.56 -30.04
N ASP A 109 -17.43 -19.12 -30.02
CA ASP A 109 -17.97 -18.19 -31.01
C ASP A 109 -17.44 -16.77 -30.77
N ALA A 110 -17.71 -15.83 -31.68
CA ALA A 110 -17.18 -14.47 -31.57
C ALA A 110 -17.58 -13.78 -30.25
N SER A 111 -18.82 -13.99 -29.77
CA SER A 111 -19.33 -13.35 -28.56
C SER A 111 -18.73 -13.94 -27.27
N GLY A 112 -18.53 -15.26 -27.23
CA GLY A 112 -17.87 -15.94 -26.13
C GLY A 112 -16.37 -15.69 -26.12
N LYS A 113 -15.72 -15.64 -27.29
CA LYS A 113 -14.30 -15.25 -27.43
C LYS A 113 -14.05 -13.82 -26.98
N ASP A 114 -14.91 -12.87 -27.32
CA ASP A 114 -14.77 -11.49 -26.88
C ASP A 114 -14.88 -11.38 -25.35
N LEU A 115 -15.83 -12.11 -24.74
CA LEU A 115 -16.00 -12.10 -23.28
C LEU A 115 -14.88 -12.87 -22.56
N GLN A 116 -14.43 -14.00 -23.10
CA GLN A 116 -13.27 -14.76 -22.60
C GLN A 116 -11.98 -13.96 -22.74
N ALA A 117 -11.79 -13.27 -23.86
CA ALA A 117 -10.65 -12.40 -24.09
C ALA A 117 -10.70 -11.19 -23.16
N ALA A 118 -11.86 -10.55 -22.99
CA ALA A 118 -12.05 -9.45 -22.03
C ALA A 118 -11.85 -9.93 -20.57
N PHE A 119 -12.29 -11.15 -20.23
CA PHE A 119 -12.06 -11.74 -18.92
C PHE A 119 -10.58 -12.05 -18.69
N LYS A 120 -9.94 -12.74 -19.64
CA LYS A 120 -8.51 -13.07 -19.58
C LYS A 120 -7.63 -11.83 -19.62
N GLU A 121 -8.05 -10.80 -20.35
CA GLU A 121 -7.45 -9.47 -20.39
C GLU A 121 -7.61 -8.80 -19.02
N MET A 122 -8.83 -8.70 -18.46
CA MET A 122 -9.07 -8.19 -17.11
C MET A 122 -8.28 -8.98 -16.04
N GLU A 123 -8.13 -10.30 -16.22
CA GLU A 123 -7.34 -11.12 -15.33
C GLU A 123 -5.84 -10.81 -15.44
N SER A 124 -5.32 -10.73 -16.68
CA SER A 124 -3.90 -10.49 -16.97
C SER A 124 -3.45 -9.06 -16.77
N LEU A 125 -4.40 -8.13 -16.63
CA LEU A 125 -4.09 -6.72 -16.43
C LEU A 125 -3.99 -6.37 -14.93
N ARG A 126 -4.25 -7.30 -13.98
CA ARG A 126 -4.28 -7.13 -12.50
C ARG A 126 -2.97 -6.63 -11.84
N GLN A 127 -2.36 -5.58 -12.37
CA GLN A 127 -0.98 -5.19 -12.12
C GLN A 127 -0.85 -3.90 -11.29
N ASP A 128 -1.86 -3.55 -10.49
CA ASP A 128 -1.73 -2.56 -9.40
C ASP A 128 -1.54 -3.21 -8.01
N ALA A 129 -1.03 -4.45 -7.97
CA ALA A 129 -0.82 -5.15 -6.71
C ALA A 129 0.40 -4.56 -5.98
N PRO A 130 0.26 -3.93 -4.80
CA PRO A 130 1.42 -3.49 -4.03
C PRO A 130 2.29 -4.70 -3.69
N GLU A 131 3.60 -4.46 -3.56
CA GLU A 131 4.53 -5.50 -3.13
C GLU A 131 4.09 -6.09 -1.79
N TYR A 132 4.29 -7.39 -1.63
CA TYR A 132 3.93 -8.09 -0.41
C TYR A 132 5.16 -8.70 0.25
N TYR A 133 5.51 -8.18 1.42
CA TYR A 133 6.58 -8.69 2.27
C TYR A 133 5.97 -9.30 3.54
N ALA A 134 5.81 -10.62 3.54
CA ALA A 134 5.19 -11.34 4.67
C ALA A 134 6.08 -11.44 5.91
N PHE A 135 7.37 -11.12 5.77
CA PHE A 135 8.39 -11.18 6.82
C PHE A 135 9.21 -9.90 6.79
N GLY A 136 9.29 -9.16 7.89
CA GLY A 136 10.23 -8.05 8.01
C GLY A 136 11.68 -8.55 8.19
N HIS A 137 12.67 -7.69 8.00
CA HIS A 137 14.09 -8.08 8.04
C HIS A 137 14.90 -7.30 9.09
N ASP A 138 14.26 -6.32 9.72
CA ASP A 138 14.81 -5.41 10.73
C ASP A 138 14.60 -5.90 12.18
N GLN A 139 15.19 -5.21 13.14
CA GLN A 139 15.02 -5.52 14.56
C GLN A 139 13.71 -4.92 15.08
N ALA A 140 12.89 -5.73 15.76
CA ALA A 140 11.62 -5.26 16.31
C ALA A 140 11.85 -4.33 17.51
N GLU A 141 11.51 -3.05 17.35
CA GLU A 141 11.64 -2.03 18.39
C GLU A 141 10.31 -1.74 19.10
N PRO A 142 10.24 -1.82 20.45
CA PRO A 142 9.09 -1.32 21.20
C PRO A 142 9.08 0.21 21.16
N LEU A 143 7.97 0.79 20.70
CA LEU A 143 7.84 2.26 20.64
C LEU A 143 7.39 2.88 21.97
N PHE A 144 6.95 2.05 22.91
CA PHE A 144 6.65 2.49 24.27
C PHE A 144 7.94 2.54 25.10
N ASP A 145 8.59 3.70 25.09
CA ASP A 145 9.91 3.96 25.65
C ASP A 145 9.87 4.84 26.91
N ALA A 146 11.04 5.05 27.54
CA ALA A 146 11.16 5.76 28.82
C ALA A 146 10.52 7.16 28.85
N PRO A 147 10.65 7.99 27.80
CA PRO A 147 9.95 9.27 27.74
C PRO A 147 8.42 9.19 27.82
N LEU A 148 7.80 8.09 27.40
CA LEU A 148 6.34 7.91 27.43
C LEU A 148 5.82 7.33 28.74
N TRP A 149 6.67 6.74 29.58
CA TRP A 149 6.24 6.14 30.84
C TRP A 149 5.43 7.09 31.75
N PRO A 150 5.78 8.39 31.92
CA PRO A 150 5.00 9.31 32.75
C PRO A 150 3.55 9.49 32.28
N LEU A 151 3.31 9.40 30.97
CA LEU A 151 1.98 9.58 30.37
C LEU A 151 1.00 8.45 30.77
N MET A 152 1.50 7.32 31.29
CA MET A 152 0.62 6.22 31.73
C MET A 152 -0.22 6.55 32.97
N SER A 153 0.13 7.61 33.71
CA SER A 153 -0.68 8.08 34.84
C SER A 153 -1.81 9.04 34.43
N GLU A 154 -1.85 9.44 33.15
CA GLU A 154 -2.82 10.38 32.62
C GLU A 154 -4.11 9.68 32.14
N LYS A 155 -5.20 10.44 32.04
CA LYS A 155 -6.47 9.95 31.45
C LYS A 155 -6.39 9.85 29.93
N ASP A 156 -5.46 10.56 29.31
CA ASP A 156 -5.33 10.64 27.86
C ASP A 156 -4.61 9.41 27.31
N PRO A 157 -5.05 8.86 26.17
CA PRO A 157 -4.39 7.70 25.58
C PRO A 157 -3.00 8.04 25.06
N VAL A 158 -2.09 7.07 25.19
CA VAL A 158 -0.85 7.06 24.38
C VAL A 158 -1.17 6.55 22.97
N SER A 159 -0.56 7.17 21.96
CA SER A 159 -0.99 7.02 20.57
C SER A 159 0.20 6.66 19.65
N PHE A 160 0.02 5.60 18.86
CA PHE A 160 1.04 5.06 17.97
C PHE A 160 0.50 4.96 16.54
N LEU A 161 1.29 5.38 15.55
CA LEU A 161 1.01 5.16 14.14
C LEU A 161 2.11 4.28 13.55
N PHE A 162 1.73 3.12 13.00
CA PHE A 162 2.61 2.22 12.27
C PHE A 162 2.24 2.27 10.79
N CYS A 163 3.11 2.85 9.94
CA CYS A 163 2.94 2.88 8.49
C CYS A 163 3.94 1.92 7.84
N GLY A 164 3.46 1.04 6.95
CA GLY A 164 4.26 -0.07 6.46
C GLY A 164 4.41 -1.14 7.53
N SER A 165 3.28 -1.52 8.12
CA SER A 165 3.24 -2.44 9.25
C SER A 165 3.84 -3.81 8.93
N GLY A 166 3.74 -4.28 7.68
CA GLY A 166 4.33 -5.54 7.22
C GLY A 166 3.84 -6.73 8.06
N ASP A 167 4.75 -7.39 8.78
CA ASP A 167 4.41 -8.49 9.69
C ASP A 167 3.97 -8.03 11.09
N ALA A 168 3.85 -6.73 11.31
CA ALA A 168 3.41 -6.08 12.54
C ALA A 168 4.31 -6.35 13.77
N ARG A 169 5.56 -6.77 13.58
CA ARG A 169 6.51 -7.01 14.69
C ARG A 169 6.59 -5.85 15.67
N HIS A 170 6.67 -4.60 15.19
CA HIS A 170 6.82 -3.42 16.03
C HIS A 170 5.56 -3.14 16.86
N LEU A 171 4.37 -3.40 16.29
CA LEU A 171 3.12 -3.36 17.03
C LEU A 171 3.13 -4.39 18.15
N PHE A 172 3.46 -5.65 17.83
CA PHE A 172 3.42 -6.75 18.80
C PHE A 172 4.38 -6.51 19.96
N VAL A 173 5.62 -6.10 19.69
CA VAL A 173 6.59 -5.80 20.76
C VAL A 173 6.20 -4.55 21.55
N THR A 174 5.50 -3.59 20.95
CA THR A 174 4.97 -2.42 21.66
C THR A 174 3.83 -2.80 22.60
N ILE A 175 2.92 -3.69 22.19
CA ILE A 175 1.86 -4.23 23.06
C ILE A 175 2.47 -5.01 24.23
N VAL A 176 3.47 -5.85 23.96
CA VAL A 176 4.22 -6.57 25.00
C VAL A 176 4.91 -5.59 25.96
N ALA A 177 5.55 -4.54 25.45
CA ALA A 177 6.19 -3.52 26.28
C ALA A 177 5.20 -2.79 27.20
N LEU A 178 4.00 -2.45 26.72
CA LEU A 178 2.94 -1.89 27.55
C LEU A 178 2.55 -2.84 28.69
N PHE A 179 2.38 -4.13 28.39
CA PHE A 179 2.04 -5.15 29.39
C PHE A 179 3.15 -5.34 30.43
N VAL A 180 4.41 -5.44 29.99
CA VAL A 180 5.56 -5.62 30.88
C VAL A 180 5.72 -4.42 31.81
N ASN A 181 5.62 -3.19 31.29
CA ASN A 181 5.74 -1.98 32.11
C ASN A 181 4.57 -1.85 33.11
N LYS A 182 3.34 -2.16 32.71
CA LYS A 182 2.18 -2.26 33.61
C LYS A 182 2.43 -3.27 34.74
N THR A 183 3.04 -4.41 34.42
CA THR A 183 3.34 -5.46 35.41
C THR A 183 4.46 -5.01 36.35
N ALA A 184 5.56 -4.48 35.83
CA ALA A 184 6.67 -3.96 36.63
C ALA A 184 6.26 -2.83 37.59
N ALA A 185 5.30 -1.99 37.18
CA ALA A 185 4.70 -0.96 38.02
C ALA A 185 4.01 -1.52 39.29
N SER A 186 3.45 -2.73 39.20
CA SER A 186 2.73 -3.38 40.32
C SER A 186 3.65 -3.98 41.38
N VAL A 187 4.93 -4.22 41.07
CA VAL A 187 5.90 -4.90 41.96
C VAL A 187 6.98 -3.96 42.51
N GLY A 188 6.84 -2.65 42.30
CA GLY A 188 7.74 -1.63 42.86
C GLY A 188 8.97 -1.30 42.00
N GLY A 189 8.95 -1.59 40.69
CA GLY A 189 10.00 -1.16 39.75
C GLY A 189 9.98 0.34 39.43
N PRO A 190 10.78 0.80 38.44
CA PRO A 190 10.87 2.22 38.05
C PRO A 190 9.53 2.86 37.66
N ALA A 191 8.54 2.04 37.32
CA ALA A 191 7.18 2.43 36.91
C ALA A 191 6.15 2.42 38.07
N LYS A 192 6.58 2.31 39.33
CA LYS A 192 5.69 2.19 40.51
C LYS A 192 4.61 3.30 40.56
N GLY A 193 3.34 2.90 40.59
CA GLY A 193 2.19 3.82 40.68
C GLY A 193 1.62 4.30 39.34
N MET A 194 2.16 3.86 38.21
CA MET A 194 1.58 4.13 36.89
C MET A 194 0.26 3.38 36.71
N ALA A 195 -0.82 4.11 36.40
CA ALA A 195 -2.06 3.51 35.94
C ALA A 195 -1.83 2.86 34.56
N SER A 196 -2.75 2.02 34.11
CA SER A 196 -2.71 1.49 32.74
C SER A 196 -3.57 2.40 31.86
N ALA A 197 -2.97 3.48 31.36
CA ALA A 197 -3.62 4.37 30.40
C ALA A 197 -4.11 3.58 29.16
N PRO A 198 -5.20 4.04 28.52
CA PRO A 198 -5.60 3.51 27.23
C PRO A 198 -4.50 3.73 26.18
N ALA A 199 -4.41 2.85 25.20
CA ALA A 199 -3.49 2.97 24.08
C ALA A 199 -4.24 2.87 22.76
N HIS A 200 -3.95 3.78 21.84
CA HIS A 200 -4.50 3.78 20.50
C HIS A 200 -3.39 3.48 19.48
N PHE A 201 -3.69 2.60 18.54
CA PHE A 201 -2.83 2.21 17.44
C PHE A 201 -3.53 2.47 16.11
N THR A 202 -2.92 3.25 15.22
CA THR A 202 -3.33 3.34 13.82
C THR A 202 -2.33 2.58 12.98
N LEU A 203 -2.76 1.50 12.34
CA LEU A 203 -1.95 0.70 11.41
C LEU A 203 -2.32 1.08 9.98
N VAL A 204 -1.34 1.53 9.23
CA VAL A 204 -1.45 1.89 7.82
C VAL A 204 -0.56 0.96 7.02
N ASP A 205 -1.15 0.30 6.03
CA ASP A 205 -0.39 -0.50 5.08
C ASP A 205 -1.00 -0.38 3.69
N ILE A 206 -0.17 -0.21 2.66
CA ILE A 206 -0.68 -0.17 1.30
C ILE A 206 -1.17 -1.55 0.85
N ASN A 207 -0.64 -2.63 1.45
CA ASN A 207 -1.03 -3.99 1.13
C ASN A 207 -2.01 -4.56 2.18
N ALA A 208 -3.26 -4.74 1.77
CA ALA A 208 -4.29 -5.33 2.63
C ALA A 208 -3.98 -6.78 3.10
N ALA A 209 -3.08 -7.50 2.43
CA ALA A 209 -2.63 -8.82 2.87
C ALA A 209 -1.82 -8.74 4.18
N ALA A 210 -1.05 -7.67 4.41
CA ALA A 210 -0.37 -7.43 5.68
C ALA A 210 -1.40 -7.29 6.82
N LEU A 211 -2.40 -6.41 6.63
CA LEU A 211 -3.48 -6.18 7.61
C LEU A 211 -4.32 -7.45 7.87
N ALA A 212 -4.63 -8.22 6.82
CA ALA A 212 -5.35 -9.48 6.94
C ALA A 212 -4.57 -10.50 7.79
N ARG A 213 -3.26 -10.60 7.59
CA ARG A 213 -2.36 -11.47 8.37
C ARG A 213 -2.33 -11.05 9.84
N THR A 214 -2.26 -9.74 10.13
CA THR A 214 -2.34 -9.19 11.49
C THR A 214 -3.68 -9.50 12.17
N LEU A 215 -4.81 -9.39 11.44
CA LEU A 215 -6.14 -9.73 11.96
C LEU A 215 -6.25 -11.21 12.37
N ILE A 216 -5.71 -12.13 11.58
CA ILE A 216 -5.68 -13.56 11.91
C ILE A 216 -4.88 -13.78 13.21
N ILE A 217 -3.73 -13.11 13.38
CA ILE A 217 -2.92 -13.21 14.60
C ILE A 217 -3.72 -12.72 15.81
N PHE A 218 -4.41 -11.58 15.72
CA PHE A 218 -5.26 -11.09 16.81
C PHE A 218 -6.43 -12.04 17.12
N ASP A 219 -7.12 -12.55 16.09
CA ASP A 219 -8.22 -13.50 16.28
C ASP A 219 -7.77 -14.78 17.00
N MET A 220 -6.61 -15.32 16.62
CA MET A 220 -6.01 -16.49 17.26
C MET A 220 -5.59 -16.21 18.71
N THR A 221 -4.89 -15.09 18.97
CA THR A 221 -4.42 -14.72 20.31
C THR A 221 -5.56 -14.44 21.28
N PHE A 222 -6.69 -13.92 20.81
CA PHE A 222 -7.83 -13.57 21.66
C PHE A 222 -8.85 -14.68 21.86
N ARG A 223 -9.02 -15.58 20.88
CA ARG A 223 -9.94 -16.74 20.95
C ARG A 223 -9.18 -18.07 21.05
N PRO A 224 -8.36 -18.31 22.10
CA PRO A 224 -7.63 -19.56 22.22
C PRO A 224 -8.61 -20.72 22.44
N ARG A 225 -8.83 -21.54 21.41
CA ARG A 225 -9.73 -22.70 21.46
C ARG A 225 -9.05 -24.03 21.81
N ASN A 226 -7.71 -24.13 21.91
CA ASN A 226 -6.95 -25.34 22.29
C ASN A 226 -5.44 -25.06 22.59
N CYS A 227 -4.75 -25.97 23.30
CA CYS A 227 -3.36 -25.86 23.83
C CYS A 227 -2.19 -25.76 22.82
N ARG A 228 -2.37 -25.31 21.57
CA ARG A 228 -1.27 -25.18 20.57
C ARG A 228 -1.33 -23.93 19.67
N VAL A 229 -2.11 -22.92 20.04
CA VAL A 229 -2.27 -21.69 19.24
C VAL A 229 -0.93 -21.01 18.95
N SER A 230 -0.07 -20.86 19.96
CA SER A 230 1.23 -20.20 19.81
C SER A 230 2.18 -20.95 18.88
N THR A 231 2.07 -22.28 18.81
CA THR A 231 2.80 -23.09 17.82
C THR A 231 2.27 -22.86 16.41
N VAL A 232 0.94 -22.76 16.23
CA VAL A 232 0.33 -22.44 14.93
C VAL A 232 0.75 -21.03 14.49
N LEU A 233 0.72 -20.06 15.40
CA LEU A 233 1.20 -18.70 15.14
C LEU A 233 2.70 -18.69 14.79
N ALA A 234 3.53 -19.46 15.49
CA ALA A 234 4.94 -19.56 15.15
C ALA A 234 5.18 -20.10 13.73
N TYR A 235 4.45 -21.14 13.33
CA TYR A 235 4.45 -21.64 11.95
C TYR A 235 3.96 -20.61 10.94
N MET A 236 2.81 -20.00 11.21
CA MET A 236 2.23 -18.98 10.34
C MET A 236 3.22 -17.82 10.15
N TYR A 237 3.85 -17.38 11.23
CA TYR A 237 4.70 -16.20 11.28
C TYR A 237 6.09 -16.39 10.67
N SER A 238 6.64 -17.61 10.71
CA SER A 238 8.05 -17.85 10.37
C SER A 238 8.30 -19.00 9.39
N SER A 239 7.29 -19.50 8.68
CA SER A 239 7.49 -20.61 7.73
C SER A 239 6.72 -20.44 6.42
N ALA A 240 7.36 -20.81 5.31
CA ALA A 240 6.75 -20.90 3.98
C ALA A 240 5.89 -22.16 3.79
N PHE A 241 6.24 -23.26 4.49
CA PHE A 241 5.46 -24.49 4.54
C PHE A 241 5.07 -24.80 5.96
N ILE A 242 3.85 -25.28 6.14
CA ILE A 242 3.28 -25.56 7.46
C ILE A 242 2.61 -26.94 7.47
N PRO A 243 2.55 -27.61 8.64
CA PRO A 243 1.78 -28.84 8.79
C PRO A 243 0.29 -28.62 8.47
N LYS A 244 -0.38 -29.65 7.93
CA LYS A 244 -1.83 -29.60 7.65
C LYS A 244 -2.67 -29.11 8.82
N PHE A 245 -2.41 -29.59 10.03
CA PHE A 245 -3.17 -29.16 11.21
C PHE A 245 -3.06 -27.64 11.47
N ALA A 246 -1.89 -27.04 11.19
CA ALA A 246 -1.69 -25.61 11.35
C ALA A 246 -2.42 -24.83 10.25
N ALA A 247 -2.38 -25.33 9.00
CA ALA A 247 -3.12 -24.75 7.89
C ALA A 247 -4.63 -24.80 8.10
N GLU A 248 -5.16 -25.95 8.54
CA GLU A 248 -6.57 -26.13 8.90
C GLU A 248 -6.98 -25.13 9.99
N LYS A 249 -6.14 -24.98 11.02
CA LYS A 249 -6.41 -24.01 12.09
C LYS A 249 -6.40 -22.57 11.57
N ILE A 250 -5.43 -22.18 10.74
CA ILE A 250 -5.42 -20.86 10.10
C ILE A 250 -6.69 -20.63 9.28
N LEU A 251 -7.10 -21.63 8.50
CA LEU A 251 -8.29 -21.54 7.66
C LEU A 251 -9.60 -21.41 8.46
N GLU A 252 -9.70 -22.03 9.64
CA GLU A 252 -10.83 -21.82 10.55
C GLU A 252 -10.96 -20.34 10.97
N HIS A 253 -9.84 -19.70 11.32
CA HIS A 253 -9.80 -18.30 11.72
C HIS A 253 -10.04 -17.37 10.52
N VAL A 254 -9.51 -17.70 9.33
CA VAL A 254 -9.80 -16.99 8.07
C VAL A 254 -11.31 -17.01 7.77
N ARG A 255 -11.96 -18.17 7.86
CA ARG A 255 -13.41 -18.29 7.63
C ARG A 255 -14.22 -17.51 8.65
N THR A 256 -13.83 -17.56 9.92
CA THR A 256 -14.48 -16.77 10.98
C THR A 256 -14.43 -15.27 10.69
N LEU A 257 -13.30 -14.76 10.19
CA LEU A 257 -13.15 -13.37 9.78
C LEU A 257 -13.97 -13.03 8.53
N ILE A 258 -14.03 -13.95 7.56
CA ILE A 258 -14.89 -13.80 6.36
C ILE A 258 -16.35 -13.68 6.78
N ASP A 259 -16.86 -14.64 7.56
CA ASP A 259 -18.24 -14.67 8.03
C ASP A 259 -18.58 -13.37 8.77
N HIS A 260 -17.72 -12.94 9.71
CA HIS A 260 -17.90 -11.67 10.44
C HIS A 260 -18.00 -10.47 9.50
N PHE A 261 -17.08 -10.34 8.53
CA PHE A 261 -17.07 -9.19 7.62
C PHE A 261 -18.16 -9.23 6.55
N GLU A 262 -18.68 -10.41 6.19
CA GLU A 262 -19.82 -10.56 5.27
C GLU A 262 -21.17 -10.28 5.95
N ASP A 263 -21.31 -10.70 7.22
CA ASP A 263 -22.53 -10.50 8.01
C ASP A 263 -22.67 -9.07 8.54
N THR A 264 -21.61 -8.27 8.46
CA THR A 264 -21.66 -6.88 8.94
C THR A 264 -22.36 -5.97 7.93
N ASP A 265 -23.31 -5.16 8.41
CA ASP A 265 -23.98 -4.13 7.63
C ASP A 265 -23.03 -3.18 6.89
N ASP A 266 -23.57 -2.50 5.88
CA ASP A 266 -22.88 -1.62 4.93
C ASP A 266 -22.44 -0.25 5.52
N GLY A 267 -22.34 -0.13 6.85
CA GLY A 267 -21.90 1.06 7.57
C GLY A 267 -20.44 1.48 7.31
N ALA A 268 -20.00 2.60 7.89
CA ALA A 268 -18.66 3.17 7.65
C ALA A 268 -17.47 2.33 8.13
N GLY A 269 -17.72 1.32 8.97
CA GLY A 269 -16.72 0.38 9.44
C GLY A 269 -17.34 -0.69 10.31
N THR A 270 -16.50 -1.60 10.79
CA THR A 270 -16.86 -2.64 11.76
C THR A 270 -15.83 -2.68 12.86
N ASP A 271 -16.30 -2.90 14.09
CA ASP A 271 -15.44 -3.38 15.15
C ASP A 271 -15.26 -4.90 15.05
N TYR A 272 -14.13 -5.37 15.55
CA TYR A 272 -13.83 -6.78 15.76
C TYR A 272 -13.20 -6.95 17.14
N MET A 273 -13.69 -7.91 17.92
CA MET A 273 -13.22 -8.16 19.29
C MET A 273 -13.13 -6.89 20.14
N PHE A 274 -14.08 -5.94 19.98
CA PHE A 274 -14.22 -4.64 20.69
C PHE A 274 -12.97 -3.73 20.77
N MET A 275 -11.82 -4.17 20.26
CA MET A 275 -10.54 -3.45 20.28
C MET A 275 -10.04 -3.13 18.88
N LEU A 276 -10.44 -3.87 17.84
CA LEU A 276 -10.04 -3.63 16.45
C LEU A 276 -11.16 -2.89 15.73
N TYR A 277 -10.81 -1.87 14.96
CA TYR A 277 -11.71 -1.14 14.08
C TYR A 277 -11.22 -1.22 12.64
N VAL A 278 -12.09 -1.68 11.75
CA VAL A 278 -11.81 -1.85 10.32
C VAL A 278 -12.78 -0.97 9.51
N PRO A 279 -12.32 0.15 8.93
CA PRO A 279 -13.13 0.99 8.05
C PRO A 279 -13.65 0.20 6.84
N LYS A 280 -14.79 0.62 6.28
CA LYS A 280 -15.45 -0.06 5.16
C LYS A 280 -14.52 -0.34 3.97
N ASP A 281 -13.76 0.65 3.53
CA ASP A 281 -12.86 0.52 2.37
C ASP A 281 -11.72 -0.46 2.64
N THR A 282 -11.23 -0.49 3.89
CA THR A 282 -10.21 -1.46 4.32
C THR A 282 -10.82 -2.86 4.44
N ARG A 283 -12.04 -2.97 4.99
CA ARG A 283 -12.79 -4.24 5.10
C ARG A 283 -12.97 -4.90 3.75
N ILE A 284 -13.35 -4.15 2.71
CA ILE A 284 -13.52 -4.67 1.35
C ILE A 284 -12.20 -5.27 0.82
N GLN A 285 -11.09 -4.56 1.00
CA GLN A 285 -9.78 -5.00 0.54
C GLN A 285 -9.28 -6.23 1.31
N VAL A 286 -9.41 -6.23 2.64
CA VAL A 286 -9.05 -7.36 3.51
C VAL A 286 -9.90 -8.59 3.22
N LEU A 287 -11.23 -8.42 3.08
CA LEU A 287 -12.14 -9.51 2.79
C LEU A 287 -11.78 -10.21 1.47
N ARG A 288 -11.36 -9.44 0.45
CA ARG A 288 -10.84 -10.00 -0.81
C ARG A 288 -9.60 -10.88 -0.56
N LYS A 289 -8.64 -10.44 0.25
CA LYS A 289 -7.42 -11.23 0.55
C LYS A 289 -7.74 -12.49 1.36
N LEU A 290 -8.63 -12.38 2.36
CA LEU A 290 -9.08 -13.53 3.14
C LEU A 290 -9.77 -14.58 2.26
N LYS A 291 -10.65 -14.16 1.33
CA LYS A 291 -11.28 -15.06 0.35
C LYS A 291 -10.26 -15.72 -0.57
N GLN A 292 -9.24 -14.99 -1.03
CA GLN A 292 -8.16 -15.57 -1.82
C GLN A 292 -7.41 -16.68 -1.05
N TRP A 293 -7.18 -16.50 0.25
CA TRP A 293 -6.55 -17.52 1.09
C TRP A 293 -7.47 -18.68 1.45
N ALA A 294 -8.79 -18.49 1.43
CA ALA A 294 -9.75 -19.58 1.65
C ALA A 294 -9.84 -20.56 0.47
N GLU A 295 -9.44 -20.13 -0.74
CA GLU A 295 -9.43 -20.94 -1.94
C GLU A 295 -8.20 -21.89 -2.00
N PRO A 296 -8.34 -23.11 -2.51
CA PRO A 296 -7.21 -24.01 -2.70
C PRO A 296 -6.16 -23.44 -3.68
N LEU A 297 -4.87 -23.61 -3.36
CA LEU A 297 -3.80 -23.24 -4.30
C LEU A 297 -3.71 -24.25 -5.46
N GLY A 298 -3.37 -23.74 -6.65
CA GLY A 298 -3.12 -24.57 -7.82
C GLY A 298 -1.87 -25.47 -7.67
N ALA A 299 -1.77 -26.49 -8.53
CA ALA A 299 -0.72 -27.53 -8.47
C ALA A 299 0.72 -27.00 -8.51
N MET A 300 0.94 -25.79 -9.04
CA MET A 300 2.26 -25.13 -9.04
C MET A 300 2.77 -24.83 -7.63
N TYR A 301 1.87 -24.70 -6.65
CA TYR A 301 2.18 -24.45 -5.24
C TYR A 301 2.29 -25.72 -4.40
N ALA A 302 2.39 -26.90 -5.03
CA ALA A 302 2.63 -28.13 -4.29
C ALA A 302 3.99 -28.06 -3.55
N THR A 303 4.01 -28.44 -2.27
CA THR A 303 5.20 -28.48 -1.41
C THR A 303 6.36 -29.23 -2.07
N LYS A 304 6.09 -30.41 -2.63
CA LYS A 304 7.06 -31.23 -3.39
C LYS A 304 7.77 -30.47 -4.52
N ARG A 305 7.09 -29.50 -5.13
CA ARG A 305 7.63 -28.68 -6.22
C ARG A 305 8.43 -27.50 -5.71
N LEU A 306 7.89 -26.76 -4.74
CA LEU A 306 8.47 -25.48 -4.30
C LEU A 306 9.60 -25.64 -3.26
N ARG A 307 9.51 -26.63 -2.36
CA ARG A 307 10.50 -26.80 -1.28
C ARG A 307 11.94 -26.97 -1.80
N PRO A 308 12.22 -27.81 -2.82
CA PRO A 308 13.58 -27.90 -3.38
C PRO A 308 14.07 -26.59 -4.00
N MET A 309 13.15 -25.75 -4.49
CA MET A 309 13.49 -24.46 -5.08
C MET A 309 13.89 -23.45 -4.01
N ILE A 310 13.15 -23.37 -2.88
CA ILE A 310 13.54 -22.56 -1.71
C ILE A 310 14.90 -22.99 -1.19
N GLN A 311 15.11 -24.30 -1.03
CA GLN A 311 16.38 -24.82 -0.54
C GLN A 311 17.56 -24.35 -1.42
N LYS A 312 17.38 -24.38 -2.74
CA LYS A 312 18.39 -23.90 -3.69
C LYS A 312 18.59 -22.39 -3.57
N ASP A 313 17.53 -21.62 -3.47
CA ASP A 313 17.59 -20.16 -3.34
C ASP A 313 18.30 -19.74 -2.04
N PHE A 314 17.93 -20.35 -0.92
CA PHE A 314 18.59 -20.14 0.37
C PHE A 314 20.09 -20.43 0.33
N ALA A 315 20.49 -21.55 -0.30
CA ALA A 315 21.90 -21.88 -0.49
C ALA A 315 22.63 -20.83 -1.34
N GLN A 316 21.99 -20.33 -2.41
CA GLN A 316 22.56 -19.28 -3.25
C GLN A 316 22.70 -17.95 -2.51
N THR A 317 21.67 -17.54 -1.75
CA THR A 317 21.69 -16.33 -0.92
C THR A 317 22.77 -16.41 0.15
N ARG A 318 22.95 -17.57 0.77
CA ARG A 318 24.02 -17.80 1.75
C ARG A 318 25.42 -17.68 1.12
N GLU A 319 25.63 -18.27 -0.06
CA GLU A 319 26.90 -18.14 -0.78
C GLU A 319 27.16 -16.70 -1.24
N ARG A 320 26.12 -15.96 -1.67
CA ARG A 320 26.23 -14.51 -1.96
C ARG A 320 26.63 -13.72 -0.71
N LYS A 321 25.96 -13.95 0.43
CA LYS A 321 26.29 -13.33 1.72
C LYS A 321 27.74 -13.63 2.12
N ARG A 322 28.22 -14.87 1.95
CA ARG A 322 29.62 -15.24 2.20
C ARG A 322 30.60 -14.53 1.27
N GLY A 323 30.26 -14.38 -0.01
CA GLY A 323 31.06 -13.65 -0.98
C GLY A 323 31.21 -12.16 -0.65
N VAL A 324 30.17 -11.54 -0.08
CA VAL A 324 30.16 -10.11 0.29
C VAL A 324 30.75 -9.85 1.67
N PHE A 325 30.44 -10.70 2.65
CA PHE A 325 30.75 -10.46 4.07
C PHE A 325 31.86 -11.36 4.65
N GLY A 326 32.43 -12.26 3.84
CA GLY A 326 33.48 -13.20 4.25
C GLY A 326 32.96 -14.43 5.01
N ALA A 327 33.78 -15.48 5.06
CA ALA A 327 33.41 -16.78 5.67
C ALA A 327 33.26 -16.73 7.20
N GLU A 328 33.87 -15.74 7.88
CA GLU A 328 33.94 -15.71 9.35
C GLU A 328 32.70 -15.15 10.06
N ARG A 329 31.79 -14.44 9.37
CA ARG A 329 30.52 -13.96 9.97
C ARG A 329 29.48 -15.08 10.15
N ASP A 330 29.68 -16.23 9.51
CA ASP A 330 28.79 -17.39 9.56
C ASP A 330 29.02 -18.26 10.83
N LYS A 331 29.66 -17.71 11.88
CA LYS A 331 29.86 -18.40 13.18
C LYS A 331 28.57 -18.50 14.03
N THR A 332 27.46 -17.91 13.57
CA THR A 332 26.14 -17.92 14.23
C THR A 332 25.19 -18.98 13.68
N ASP A 333 25.69 -19.86 12.82
CA ASP A 333 24.97 -20.97 12.20
C ASP A 333 24.57 -22.00 13.28
N ASN A 334 23.52 -21.64 14.03
CA ASN A 334 22.99 -22.47 15.08
C ASN A 334 22.42 -23.76 14.44
N LYS A 335 22.12 -24.75 15.28
CA LYS A 335 21.66 -26.05 14.78
C LYS A 335 20.43 -25.91 13.88
N ASP A 336 19.54 -24.98 14.19
CA ASP A 336 18.28 -24.78 13.46
C ASP A 336 18.50 -24.07 12.11
N ASP A 337 19.49 -23.18 11.99
CA ASP A 337 19.91 -22.55 10.73
C ASP A 337 20.41 -23.60 9.72
N LYS A 338 21.21 -24.56 10.20
CA LYS A 338 21.68 -25.69 9.38
C LYS A 338 20.54 -26.63 9.00
N GLU A 339 19.68 -26.97 9.95
CA GLU A 339 18.52 -27.83 9.71
C GLU A 339 17.54 -27.18 8.70
N PHE A 340 17.29 -25.87 8.79
CA PHE A 340 16.48 -25.13 7.83
C PHE A 340 17.15 -25.05 6.45
N ALA A 341 18.45 -24.77 6.38
CA ALA A 341 19.20 -24.79 5.11
C ALA A 341 19.10 -26.16 4.39
N GLU A 342 19.03 -27.25 5.18
CA GLU A 342 18.95 -28.61 4.66
C GLU A 342 17.54 -29.10 4.31
N LEU A 343 16.51 -28.57 4.98
CA LEU A 343 15.14 -29.09 4.88
C LEU A 343 14.14 -28.08 4.30
N ALA A 344 14.43 -26.78 4.39
CA ALA A 344 13.57 -25.65 4.07
C ALA A 344 12.23 -25.62 4.86
N VAL A 345 12.20 -26.23 6.05
CA VAL A 345 11.04 -26.31 6.96
C VAL A 345 11.49 -26.27 8.42
N LEU A 346 10.65 -25.73 9.31
CA LEU A 346 10.81 -25.79 10.77
C LEU A 346 10.11 -27.04 11.31
N ILE A 347 10.72 -27.93 12.10
CA ILE A 347 10.07 -29.21 12.43
C ILE A 347 10.28 -29.72 13.88
N PRO A 348 9.26 -30.32 14.53
CA PRO A 348 9.36 -31.22 15.69
C PRO A 348 9.76 -32.69 15.38
N LEU A 349 9.52 -33.21 14.16
CA LEU A 349 9.96 -34.55 13.67
C LEU A 349 11.49 -34.73 13.57
N LEU A 350 12.25 -33.74 14.04
CA LEU A 350 13.71 -33.76 14.09
C LEU A 350 14.26 -34.90 14.94
N GLU A 351 13.50 -35.50 15.86
CA GLU A 351 14.00 -36.63 16.66
C GLU A 351 14.46 -37.82 15.78
N ALA A 352 13.73 -38.15 14.71
CA ALA A 352 14.11 -39.22 13.79
C ALA A 352 15.29 -38.85 12.88
N PHE A 353 15.41 -37.57 12.51
CA PHE A 353 16.52 -37.03 11.71
C PHE A 353 17.81 -36.90 12.54
N ARG A 354 17.70 -36.40 13.79
CA ARG A 354 18.78 -36.25 14.77
C ARG A 354 19.35 -37.58 15.24
N ALA A 355 18.62 -38.68 15.06
CA ALA A 355 19.10 -40.03 15.32
C ALA A 355 20.01 -40.60 14.20
N GLU A 356 20.26 -39.85 13.12
CA GLU A 356 21.22 -40.16 12.03
C GLU A 356 21.04 -41.54 11.34
N ASN A 357 19.85 -42.14 11.43
CA ASN A 357 19.59 -43.43 10.78
C ASN A 357 19.66 -43.32 9.24
N PRO A 358 20.34 -44.25 8.53
CA PRO A 358 20.38 -44.25 7.07
C PRO A 358 18.97 -44.26 6.45
N GLY A 359 18.67 -43.28 5.58
CA GLY A 359 17.37 -43.16 4.91
C GLY A 359 16.30 -42.33 5.64
N SER A 360 16.52 -41.96 6.90
CA SER A 360 15.60 -41.12 7.71
C SER A 360 15.29 -39.77 7.05
N LYS A 361 16.31 -39.09 6.49
CA LYS A 361 16.16 -37.82 5.76
C LYS A 361 15.23 -37.96 4.55
N LYS A 362 15.40 -39.01 3.74
CA LYS A 362 14.58 -39.22 2.55
C LYS A 362 13.12 -39.47 2.92
N GLN A 363 12.87 -40.31 3.93
CA GLN A 363 11.54 -40.59 4.45
C GLN A 363 10.88 -39.33 5.03
N LEU A 364 11.63 -38.52 5.79
CA LEU A 364 11.14 -37.25 6.33
C LEU A 364 10.73 -36.28 5.21
N LEU A 365 11.58 -36.12 4.18
CA LEU A 365 11.27 -35.24 3.06
C LEU A 365 10.05 -35.73 2.26
N GLU A 366 9.90 -37.04 2.05
CA GLU A 366 8.72 -37.63 1.42
C GLU A 366 7.45 -37.40 2.25
N GLN A 367 7.55 -37.44 3.58
CA GLN A 367 6.45 -37.09 4.49
C GLN A 367 6.10 -35.61 4.41
N VAL A 368 7.09 -34.71 4.48
CA VAL A 368 6.88 -33.26 4.32
C VAL A 368 6.22 -32.95 2.97
N ASP A 369 6.77 -33.49 1.88
CA ASP A 369 6.29 -33.25 0.51
C ASP A 369 4.86 -33.74 0.26
N SER A 370 4.38 -34.71 1.04
CA SER A 370 3.02 -35.28 0.92
C SER A 370 2.03 -34.76 1.97
N GLN A 371 2.50 -34.35 3.15
CA GLN A 371 1.66 -33.99 4.28
C GLN A 371 1.65 -32.50 4.61
N TRP A 372 2.64 -31.72 4.16
CA TRP A 372 2.71 -30.28 4.44
C TRP A 372 2.15 -29.48 3.27
N VAL A 373 1.71 -28.27 3.56
CA VAL A 373 1.14 -27.34 2.58
C VAL A 373 1.86 -26.00 2.64
N VAL A 374 1.78 -25.24 1.54
CA VAL A 374 2.25 -23.85 1.53
C VAL A 374 1.43 -23.02 2.51
N ASN A 375 2.11 -22.19 3.27
CA ASN A 375 1.49 -21.18 4.09
C ASN A 375 0.87 -20.10 3.17
N GLN A 376 -0.43 -20.18 2.93
CA GLN A 376 -1.12 -19.25 2.03
C GLN A 376 -0.99 -17.79 2.48
N THR A 377 -0.86 -17.54 3.78
CA THR A 377 -0.77 -16.19 4.36
C THR A 377 0.58 -15.51 4.10
N VAL A 378 1.53 -16.17 3.41
CA VAL A 378 2.77 -15.53 2.93
C VAL A 378 2.71 -15.19 1.43
N LEU A 379 1.53 -15.35 0.81
CA LEU A 379 1.30 -15.04 -0.60
C LEU A 379 0.24 -13.95 -0.72
N ASP A 380 0.48 -13.00 -1.61
CA ASP A 380 -0.57 -12.14 -2.17
C ASP A 380 -0.77 -12.57 -3.63
N MET A 381 -1.89 -13.22 -3.92
CA MET A 381 -2.12 -13.81 -5.24
C MET A 381 -2.20 -12.78 -6.37
N ASP A 382 -2.53 -11.52 -6.05
CA ASP A 382 -2.48 -10.44 -7.05
C ASP A 382 -1.00 -10.07 -7.35
N TYR A 383 -0.16 -9.94 -6.32
CA TYR A 383 1.28 -9.67 -6.45
C TYR A 383 2.05 -10.83 -7.11
N GLU A 384 1.74 -12.07 -6.72
CA GLU A 384 2.34 -13.28 -7.30
C GLU A 384 2.02 -13.43 -8.79
N LYS A 385 0.82 -13.00 -9.20
CA LYS A 385 0.43 -13.00 -10.61
C LYS A 385 1.25 -11.98 -11.39
N ARG A 386 1.32 -10.73 -10.91
CA ARG A 386 2.11 -9.65 -11.51
C ARG A 386 3.58 -10.07 -11.71
N THR A 387 4.23 -10.53 -10.65
CA THR A 387 5.65 -10.93 -10.67
C THR A 387 5.93 -12.01 -11.72
N ARG A 388 5.03 -12.98 -11.89
CA ARG A 388 5.17 -14.05 -12.89
C ARG A 388 4.98 -13.56 -14.32
N GLU A 389 4.09 -12.60 -14.54
CA GLU A 389 3.86 -12.01 -15.86
C GLU A 389 5.07 -11.18 -16.29
N GLU A 390 5.68 -10.44 -15.36
CA GLU A 390 6.89 -9.63 -15.61
C GLU A 390 8.15 -10.47 -15.81
N SER A 391 8.39 -11.43 -14.92
CA SER A 391 9.68 -12.13 -14.80
C SER A 391 9.66 -13.57 -15.34
N GLY A 392 8.50 -14.07 -15.77
CA GLY A 392 8.30 -15.38 -16.36
C GLY A 392 7.91 -16.50 -15.38
N PRO A 393 7.47 -17.66 -15.89
CA PRO A 393 6.83 -18.74 -15.12
C PRO A 393 7.76 -19.50 -14.15
N GLY A 394 9.04 -19.16 -14.11
CA GLY A 394 10.05 -19.78 -13.25
C GLY A 394 10.38 -19.01 -11.97
N MET A 395 9.86 -17.80 -11.80
CA MET A 395 10.09 -17.02 -10.57
C MET A 395 9.37 -17.62 -9.37
N LEU A 396 10.10 -17.71 -8.27
CA LEU A 396 9.56 -18.08 -6.98
C LEU A 396 8.82 -16.89 -6.35
N PRO A 397 7.79 -17.15 -5.52
CA PRO A 397 7.33 -16.16 -4.57
C PRO A 397 8.51 -15.60 -3.76
N ASN A 398 8.47 -14.32 -3.43
CA ASN A 398 9.53 -13.71 -2.64
C ASN A 398 9.52 -14.27 -1.20
N TRP A 399 10.41 -15.22 -0.94
CA TRP A 399 10.54 -15.94 0.33
C TRP A 399 11.94 -15.78 0.92
N ASP A 400 12.58 -14.62 0.71
CA ASP A 400 13.84 -14.29 1.38
C ASP A 400 13.61 -14.07 2.87
N PHE A 401 13.59 -15.15 3.64
CA PHE A 401 13.55 -15.12 5.09
C PHE A 401 14.34 -16.28 5.68
N ASN A 402 14.84 -16.06 6.89
CA ASN A 402 15.39 -17.10 7.72
C ASN A 402 14.63 -17.10 9.06
N PRO A 403 13.97 -18.20 9.44
CA PRO A 403 13.31 -18.31 10.74
C PRO A 403 14.18 -17.95 11.94
N ALA A 404 15.47 -18.30 11.93
CA ALA A 404 16.34 -17.96 13.04
C ALA A 404 16.62 -16.47 13.11
N ASP A 405 16.71 -15.80 11.96
CA ASP A 405 16.84 -14.35 11.91
C ASP A 405 15.55 -13.67 12.38
N ILE A 406 14.37 -14.23 12.07
CA ILE A 406 13.10 -13.77 12.66
C ILE A 406 13.14 -13.86 14.18
N LEU A 407 13.58 -14.99 14.75
CA LEU A 407 13.71 -15.12 16.21
C LEU A 407 14.73 -14.14 16.79
N LYS A 408 15.89 -13.95 16.15
CA LYS A 408 16.92 -12.97 16.58
C LYS A 408 16.39 -11.54 16.53
N ASN A 409 15.47 -11.24 15.62
CA ASN A 409 14.86 -9.93 15.43
C ASN A 409 13.64 -9.68 16.34
N LEU A 410 13.13 -10.71 17.01
CA LEU A 410 12.10 -10.58 18.04
C LEU A 410 12.79 -10.48 19.42
N PRO A 411 12.34 -9.58 20.31
CA PRO A 411 12.90 -9.50 21.65
C PRO A 411 12.67 -10.81 22.39
N ASN A 412 13.72 -11.29 23.08
CA ASN A 412 13.62 -12.51 23.88
C ASN A 412 12.57 -12.28 25.01
N PRO A 413 11.45 -13.03 25.01
CA PRO A 413 10.38 -12.91 26.02
C PRO A 413 10.92 -13.09 27.45
N MET A 414 11.95 -13.91 27.60
CA MET A 414 12.63 -14.16 28.87
C MET A 414 13.49 -12.98 29.27
N THR A 415 14.28 -12.33 28.41
CA THR A 415 15.06 -11.14 28.80
C THR A 415 14.17 -9.96 29.24
N ALA A 416 12.98 -9.82 28.66
CA ALA A 416 11.99 -8.82 29.06
C ALA A 416 11.38 -9.07 30.46
N MET A 417 11.39 -10.32 30.93
CA MET A 417 10.79 -10.75 32.22
C MET A 417 11.84 -11.20 33.27
N MET A 418 13.04 -11.62 32.86
CA MET A 418 14.13 -12.28 33.61
C MET A 418 15.29 -11.36 34.00
N GLY A 419 15.07 -10.05 34.10
CA GLY A 419 15.85 -9.24 35.05
C GLY A 419 15.73 -9.74 36.51
N MET A 420 14.86 -10.73 36.79
CA MET A 420 14.51 -11.26 38.11
C MET A 420 14.73 -12.78 38.32
N MET A 421 14.90 -13.63 37.29
CA MET A 421 15.13 -15.09 37.45
C MET A 421 15.94 -15.61 36.26
N GLY A 422 17.06 -16.29 36.46
CA GLY A 422 18.09 -16.54 35.41
C GLY A 422 17.66 -17.28 34.13
N SER A 423 18.47 -17.10 33.08
CA SER A 423 18.32 -17.64 31.72
C SER A 423 18.22 -19.16 31.65
N SER A 424 17.30 -19.69 30.85
CA SER A 424 17.32 -21.10 30.43
C SER A 424 17.79 -21.26 28.97
N ASP A 425 18.66 -22.26 28.78
CA ASP A 425 19.31 -22.75 27.57
C ASP A 425 18.43 -22.92 26.31
N ASN A 426 19.07 -22.70 25.14
CA ASN A 426 18.90 -23.38 23.84
C ASN A 426 17.50 -23.96 23.52
N SER A 427 16.44 -23.13 23.49
CA SER A 427 15.18 -23.50 22.87
C SER A 427 15.26 -23.28 21.35
N GLY A 428 14.89 -24.28 20.55
CA GLY A 428 14.94 -24.16 19.09
C GLY A 428 13.99 -23.08 18.53
N VAL A 429 14.22 -22.63 17.30
CA VAL A 429 13.55 -21.46 16.67
C VAL A 429 12.04 -21.45 16.82
N LEU A 430 11.38 -22.58 16.51
CA LEU A 430 9.92 -22.69 16.60
C LEU A 430 9.40 -22.50 18.04
N LYS A 431 10.15 -23.01 19.03
CA LYS A 431 9.80 -22.86 20.44
C LYS A 431 9.98 -21.40 20.88
N GLY A 432 11.09 -20.75 20.53
CA GLY A 432 11.32 -19.35 20.87
C GLY A 432 10.27 -18.40 20.29
N ILE A 433 9.85 -18.61 19.04
CA ILE A 433 8.77 -17.82 18.42
C ILE A 433 7.42 -18.15 19.07
N SER A 434 7.17 -19.41 19.42
CA SER A 434 5.95 -19.80 20.16
C SER A 434 5.88 -19.11 21.53
N GLU A 435 6.99 -19.06 22.28
CA GLU A 435 7.08 -18.38 23.57
C GLU A 435 6.80 -16.87 23.45
N PHE A 436 7.22 -16.25 22.34
CA PHE A 436 6.86 -14.86 22.03
C PHE A 436 5.34 -14.69 21.84
N PHE A 437 4.70 -15.57 21.08
CA PHE A 437 3.24 -15.51 20.88
C PHE A 437 2.45 -15.88 22.13
N ASP A 438 2.97 -16.71 23.03
CA ASP A 438 2.41 -16.93 24.36
C ASP A 438 2.38 -15.61 25.15
N LEU A 439 3.51 -14.89 25.19
CA LEU A 439 3.60 -13.59 25.86
C LEU A 439 2.70 -12.53 25.21
N LEU A 440 2.65 -12.48 23.87
CA LEU A 440 1.74 -11.59 23.16
C LEU A 440 0.28 -11.89 23.50
N SER A 441 -0.11 -13.17 23.54
CA SER A 441 -1.49 -13.58 23.88
C SER A 441 -1.88 -13.10 25.27
N VAL A 442 -1.01 -13.33 26.27
CA VAL A 442 -1.21 -12.81 27.64
C VAL A 442 -1.32 -11.29 27.66
N SER A 443 -0.47 -10.59 26.88
CA SER A 443 -0.44 -9.13 26.80
C SER A 443 -1.75 -8.59 26.23
N VAL A 444 -2.22 -9.14 25.11
CA VAL A 444 -3.49 -8.76 24.47
C VAL A 444 -4.66 -9.04 25.41
N MET A 445 -4.73 -10.23 26.00
CA MET A 445 -5.79 -10.58 26.95
C MET A 445 -5.78 -9.68 28.20
N SER A 446 -4.62 -9.20 28.67
CA SER A 446 -4.54 -8.31 29.84
C SER A 446 -4.89 -6.84 29.52
N LEU A 447 -4.76 -6.44 28.26
CA LEU A 447 -4.87 -5.05 27.83
C LEU A 447 -6.11 -4.77 26.97
N HIS A 448 -6.84 -5.78 26.50
CA HIS A 448 -7.89 -5.66 25.48
C HIS A 448 -8.90 -4.52 25.69
N GLU A 449 -9.40 -4.29 26.91
CA GLU A 449 -10.37 -3.21 27.19
C GLU A 449 -9.78 -1.79 26.99
N ARG A 450 -8.44 -1.70 26.97
CA ARG A 450 -7.66 -0.46 26.93
C ARG A 450 -6.95 -0.27 25.60
N LEU A 451 -6.96 -1.27 24.73
CA LEU A 451 -6.40 -1.18 23.40
C LEU A 451 -7.49 -0.75 22.42
N LYS A 452 -7.16 0.20 21.57
CA LYS A 452 -7.91 0.49 20.34
C LYS A 452 -6.95 0.43 19.17
N ILE A 453 -7.29 -0.34 18.16
CA ILE A 453 -6.45 -0.61 16.99
C ILE A 453 -7.28 -0.33 15.74
N GLU A 454 -6.95 0.72 15.02
CA GLU A 454 -7.54 1.09 13.74
C GLU A 454 -6.66 0.56 12.60
N LEU A 455 -7.25 -0.13 11.62
CA LEU A 455 -6.56 -0.66 10.44
C LEU A 455 -6.94 0.16 9.20
N ILE A 456 -5.98 0.62 8.42
CA ILE A 456 -6.21 1.41 7.20
C ILE A 456 -5.37 0.83 6.06
N ALA A 457 -6.04 0.31 5.03
CA ALA A 457 -5.40 -0.03 3.77
C ALA A 457 -5.27 1.22 2.88
N GLY A 458 -4.04 1.74 2.68
CA GLY A 458 -3.83 2.96 1.91
C GLY A 458 -2.38 3.42 1.77
N GLU A 459 -2.15 4.38 0.87
CA GLU A 459 -0.84 5.01 0.63
C GLU A 459 -0.52 6.05 1.73
N MET A 460 0.74 6.13 2.16
CA MET A 460 1.17 6.91 3.31
C MET A 460 0.81 8.40 3.20
N ALA A 461 1.17 9.06 2.10
CA ALA A 461 0.96 10.49 1.97
C ALA A 461 -0.53 10.84 1.90
N ASP A 462 -1.34 10.06 1.17
CA ASP A 462 -2.81 10.23 1.13
C ASP A 462 -3.44 10.06 2.52
N VAL A 463 -3.13 8.95 3.21
CA VAL A 463 -3.68 8.69 4.55
C VAL A 463 -3.25 9.77 5.54
N PHE A 464 -1.98 10.19 5.53
CA PHE A 464 -1.47 11.18 6.48
C PHE A 464 -2.07 12.57 6.23
N GLU A 465 -2.24 12.97 4.97
CA GLU A 465 -2.89 14.23 4.61
C GLU A 465 -4.36 14.23 5.06
N ARG A 466 -5.08 13.11 4.86
CA ARG A 466 -6.46 12.95 5.35
C ARG A 466 -6.55 12.94 6.87
N LEU A 467 -5.60 12.30 7.58
CA LEU A 467 -5.55 12.36 9.03
C LEU A 467 -5.34 13.80 9.52
N GLN A 468 -4.41 14.53 8.91
CA GLN A 468 -4.09 15.91 9.29
C GLN A 468 -5.28 16.85 9.10
N TYR A 469 -6.02 16.72 7.99
CA TYR A 469 -7.13 17.61 7.64
C TYR A 469 -8.52 17.05 7.95
N ASP A 470 -8.61 16.01 8.77
CA ASP A 470 -9.89 15.41 9.16
C ASP A 470 -10.72 14.93 7.95
N GLY A 471 -10.03 14.38 6.95
CA GLY A 471 -10.57 13.85 5.70
C GLY A 471 -10.92 12.35 5.75
N MET A 472 -10.76 11.69 6.90
CA MET A 472 -11.14 10.28 7.05
C MET A 472 -12.65 10.18 7.34
N GLU A 473 -13.43 9.82 6.33
CA GLU A 473 -14.90 9.77 6.43
C GLU A 473 -15.41 8.87 7.57
N HIS A 474 -14.76 7.73 7.80
CA HIS A 474 -15.16 6.83 8.88
C HIS A 474 -14.95 7.42 10.27
N ARG A 475 -14.08 8.43 10.44
CA ARG A 475 -13.88 9.14 11.72
C ARG A 475 -14.88 10.28 11.94
N LYS A 476 -15.75 10.57 10.98
CA LYS A 476 -16.82 11.59 11.12
C LYS A 476 -18.14 10.99 11.59
N GLN A 477 -18.27 9.67 11.55
CA GLN A 477 -19.52 8.98 11.82
C GLN A 477 -19.50 8.38 13.21
N LYS A 478 -20.48 8.76 14.02
CA LYS A 478 -20.67 8.19 15.35
C LYS A 478 -21.37 6.83 15.24
N PRO A 479 -20.97 5.81 15.99
CA PRO A 479 -21.64 4.52 15.94
C PRO A 479 -23.09 4.64 16.43
N THR A 480 -23.97 3.81 15.87
CA THR A 480 -25.37 3.71 16.30
C THR A 480 -25.51 2.93 17.61
N ASP A 481 -24.60 1.97 17.84
CA ASP A 481 -24.49 1.22 19.08
C ASP A 481 -23.55 1.94 20.06
N SER A 482 -23.99 2.13 21.30
CA SER A 482 -23.20 2.75 22.36
C SER A 482 -22.03 1.89 22.85
N GLU A 483 -22.06 0.57 22.62
CA GLU A 483 -20.98 -0.35 23.01
C GLU A 483 -19.90 -0.48 21.92
N ALA A 484 -20.19 -0.06 20.68
CA ALA A 484 -19.25 -0.10 19.58
C ALA A 484 -18.11 0.93 19.73
N ILE A 485 -16.99 0.67 19.07
CA ILE A 485 -15.87 1.61 19.02
C ILE A 485 -16.33 2.91 18.34
N ASP A 486 -16.14 4.06 19.01
CA ASP A 486 -16.43 5.38 18.44
C ASP A 486 -15.19 5.94 17.71
N PRO A 487 -15.14 5.88 16.35
CA PRO A 487 -14.00 6.36 15.58
C PRO A 487 -13.87 7.90 15.59
N THR A 488 -14.89 8.64 16.05
CA THR A 488 -14.81 10.10 16.21
C THR A 488 -13.87 10.53 17.34
N LEU A 489 -13.52 9.59 18.23
CA LEU A 489 -12.60 9.79 19.35
C LEU A 489 -11.15 9.37 19.01
N PHE A 490 -10.88 8.90 17.80
CA PHE A 490 -9.53 8.47 17.41
C PHE A 490 -8.54 9.66 17.40
N PRO A 491 -7.28 9.43 17.81
CA PRO A 491 -6.28 10.48 17.92
C PRO A 491 -5.98 11.09 16.55
N ARG A 492 -5.76 12.42 16.56
CA ARG A 492 -5.35 13.20 15.38
C ARG A 492 -3.85 13.52 15.38
N ALA A 493 -3.22 13.35 16.53
CA ALA A 493 -1.79 13.48 16.73
C ALA A 493 -1.30 12.23 17.47
N TYR A 494 -0.03 11.91 17.27
CA TYR A 494 0.56 10.66 17.70
C TYR A 494 1.82 10.92 18.53
N ASP A 495 2.03 10.08 19.54
CA ASP A 495 3.23 10.11 20.35
C ASP A 495 4.40 9.47 19.61
N ARG A 496 4.14 8.40 18.86
CA ARG A 496 5.15 7.73 18.04
C ARG A 496 4.60 7.45 16.65
N ILE A 497 5.38 7.78 15.63
CA ILE A 497 5.09 7.40 14.25
C ILE A 497 6.28 6.59 13.73
N HIS A 498 6.01 5.41 13.18
CA HIS A 498 7.01 4.51 12.62
C HIS A 498 6.68 4.21 11.16
N LEU A 499 7.59 4.55 10.25
CA LEU A 499 7.36 4.41 8.80
C LEU A 499 8.13 3.25 8.14
N SER A 500 8.85 2.43 8.92
CA SER A 500 9.78 1.44 8.37
C SER A 500 10.74 2.09 7.35
N ASN A 501 10.97 1.46 6.20
CA ASN A 501 11.72 1.99 5.06
C ASN A 501 10.81 2.58 3.96
N ILE A 502 9.53 2.89 4.23
CA ILE A 502 8.64 3.51 3.24
C ILE A 502 9.26 4.76 2.58
N PRO A 503 9.95 5.66 3.30
CA PRO A 503 10.54 6.85 2.70
C PRO A 503 11.45 6.55 1.51
N ASP A 504 12.09 5.38 1.44
CA ASP A 504 12.93 4.98 0.31
C ASP A 504 12.17 4.96 -1.03
N TYR A 505 10.85 4.76 -0.99
CA TYR A 505 10.00 4.63 -2.17
C TYR A 505 9.23 5.90 -2.52
N VAL A 506 9.07 6.82 -1.57
CA VAL A 506 8.10 7.94 -1.70
C VAL A 506 8.74 9.33 -1.67
N GLY A 507 10.05 9.45 -1.81
CA GLY A 507 10.75 10.75 -1.82
C GLY A 507 11.56 11.07 -0.57
N GLY A 508 11.89 10.05 0.21
CA GLY A 508 12.83 10.12 1.32
C GLY A 508 12.37 11.03 2.46
N PRO A 509 13.31 11.67 3.19
CA PRO A 509 13.01 12.52 4.33
C PRO A 509 12.14 13.73 3.97
N LEU A 510 12.13 14.19 2.71
CA LEU A 510 11.25 15.27 2.27
C LEU A 510 9.78 14.89 2.52
N THR A 511 9.34 13.76 1.96
CA THR A 511 7.97 13.28 2.11
C THR A 511 7.68 12.87 3.56
N ALA A 512 8.57 12.11 4.19
CA ALA A 512 8.39 11.67 5.58
C ALA A 512 8.15 12.85 6.54
N LEU A 513 8.97 13.89 6.44
CA LEU A 513 8.87 15.05 7.33
C LEU A 513 7.69 15.97 6.97
N MET A 514 7.35 16.13 5.68
CA MET A 514 6.22 16.97 5.25
C MET A 514 4.85 16.47 5.72
N TYR A 515 4.66 15.15 5.74
CA TYR A 515 3.38 14.52 6.06
C TYR A 515 3.35 13.97 7.49
N GLY A 516 4.46 13.43 8.00
CA GLY A 516 4.51 12.80 9.32
C GLY A 516 4.67 13.77 10.49
N MET A 517 5.54 14.80 10.38
CA MET A 517 5.77 15.74 11.49
C MET A 517 4.51 16.47 11.98
N PRO A 518 3.58 16.92 11.10
CA PRO A 518 2.35 17.57 11.53
C PRO A 518 1.38 16.67 12.31
N LEU A 519 1.60 15.35 12.27
CA LEU A 519 0.81 14.37 13.01
C LEU A 519 1.44 14.05 14.38
N LEU A 520 2.52 14.70 14.81
CA LEU A 520 3.09 14.50 16.15
C LEU A 520 2.39 15.36 17.20
N HIS A 521 2.26 14.84 18.42
CA HIS A 521 1.74 15.60 19.55
C HIS A 521 2.66 16.77 19.91
N GLU A 522 2.12 17.99 19.89
CA GLU A 522 2.81 19.14 20.45
C GLU A 522 2.83 19.07 21.98
N GLY A 523 4.00 19.30 22.59
CA GLY A 523 4.15 19.36 24.05
C GLY A 523 4.29 18.02 24.76
N ARG A 524 4.24 16.91 24.03
CA ARG A 524 4.62 15.57 24.50
C ARG A 524 5.98 15.17 23.91
N PRO A 525 6.70 14.19 24.51
CA PRO A 525 7.97 13.72 23.98
C PRO A 525 7.72 12.82 22.75
N SER A 526 7.25 13.41 21.65
CA SER A 526 6.78 12.73 20.45
C SER A 526 7.82 12.71 19.34
N ASN A 527 7.96 11.59 18.63
CA ASN A 527 8.87 11.47 17.48
C ASN A 527 8.32 10.61 16.35
N LEU A 528 8.82 10.91 15.16
CA LEU A 528 8.65 10.17 13.91
C LEU A 528 9.96 9.42 13.63
N ARG A 529 9.91 8.16 13.21
CA ARG A 529 11.11 7.40 12.84
C ARG A 529 10.92 6.59 11.56
N PHE A 530 12.00 6.48 10.81
CA PHE A 530 12.11 5.70 9.58
C PHE A 530 13.58 5.36 9.33
N ASN A 531 13.84 4.46 8.39
CA ASN A 531 15.20 4.10 8.00
C ASN A 531 15.39 4.10 6.48
N ASN A 532 16.61 3.80 6.05
CA ASN A 532 16.96 3.63 4.65
C ASN A 532 17.60 2.26 4.44
N LEU A 533 16.90 1.38 3.73
CA LEU A 533 17.33 0.02 3.42
C LEU A 533 17.54 -0.19 1.92
N LEU A 534 16.87 0.58 1.08
CA LEU A 534 16.87 0.37 -0.38
C LEU A 534 18.17 0.85 -1.04
N ASN A 535 18.72 1.98 -0.60
CA ASN A 535 19.91 2.58 -1.21
C ASN A 535 20.99 3.08 -0.23
N PRO A 536 21.22 2.45 0.94
CA PRO A 536 22.26 2.91 1.84
C PRO A 536 23.67 2.99 1.22
N PRO A 537 24.10 2.14 0.25
CA PRO A 537 25.41 2.31 -0.41
C PRO A 537 25.53 3.55 -1.30
N MET A 538 24.44 4.33 -1.44
CA MET A 538 24.45 5.59 -2.18
C MET A 538 24.95 6.76 -1.31
N PHE A 539 24.81 6.69 0.01
CA PHE A 539 25.05 7.83 0.89
C PHE A 539 26.16 7.57 1.90
N ASP A 540 27.10 8.51 1.96
CA ASP A 540 28.23 8.47 2.89
C ASP A 540 27.90 9.09 4.25
N THR A 541 26.93 10.02 4.26
CA THR A 541 26.53 10.77 5.45
C THR A 541 25.04 11.12 5.41
N HIS A 542 24.49 11.43 6.58
CA HIS A 542 23.14 11.99 6.68
C HIS A 542 23.00 13.31 5.91
N ASP A 543 24.06 14.13 5.85
CA ASP A 543 24.03 15.39 5.11
C ASP A 543 23.91 15.15 3.60
N HIS A 544 24.59 14.11 3.06
CA HIS A 544 24.42 13.70 1.67
C HIS A 544 22.99 13.20 1.41
N PHE A 545 22.43 12.39 2.31
CA PHE A 545 21.04 11.93 2.25
C PHE A 545 20.03 13.10 2.25
N LEU A 546 20.21 14.09 3.14
CA LEU A 546 19.38 15.29 3.19
C LEU A 546 19.54 16.16 1.94
N ALA A 547 20.76 16.31 1.43
CA ALA A 547 21.04 17.10 0.23
C ALA A 547 20.38 16.49 -1.01
N GLU A 548 20.44 15.15 -1.14
CA GLU A 548 19.77 14.44 -2.22
C GLU A 548 18.26 14.65 -2.15
N TYR A 549 17.61 14.34 -1.03
CA TYR A 549 16.14 14.32 -0.96
C TYR A 549 15.49 15.69 -0.77
N MET A 550 16.07 16.55 0.08
CA MET A 550 15.49 17.81 0.53
C MET A 550 16.19 19.06 0.00
N LEU A 551 17.28 18.90 -0.77
CA LEU A 551 18.15 20.01 -1.21
C LEU A 551 18.63 20.89 -0.02
N MET A 552 18.82 20.26 1.14
CA MET A 552 19.33 20.87 2.38
C MET A 552 20.62 20.16 2.77
N HIS A 553 21.67 20.91 3.07
CA HIS A 553 23.01 20.34 3.25
C HIS A 553 23.35 19.95 4.69
N ASP A 554 22.49 20.24 5.67
CA ASP A 554 22.68 19.84 7.05
C ASP A 554 21.34 19.74 7.83
N ALA A 555 21.39 19.07 8.98
CA ALA A 555 20.24 18.92 9.88
C ALA A 555 19.76 20.24 10.51
N LYS A 556 20.61 21.28 10.54
CA LYS A 556 20.24 22.59 11.09
C LYS A 556 19.25 23.30 10.17
N GLN A 557 19.44 23.23 8.86
CA GLN A 557 18.47 23.73 7.89
C GLN A 557 17.13 23.01 8.01
N VAL A 558 17.14 21.70 8.25
CA VAL A 558 15.90 20.93 8.49
C VAL A 558 15.21 21.43 9.76
N ALA A 559 15.95 21.62 10.86
CA ALA A 559 15.40 22.17 12.10
C ALA A 559 14.81 23.57 11.90
N ASP A 560 15.51 24.45 11.18
CA ASP A 560 15.13 25.84 10.94
C ASP A 560 13.99 25.99 9.92
N HIS A 561 13.64 24.97 9.11
CA HIS A 561 12.62 25.13 8.05
C HIS A 561 11.48 24.11 8.12
N PHE A 562 11.72 22.93 8.70
CA PHE A 562 10.70 21.90 8.94
C PHE A 562 10.32 21.77 10.41
N GLY A 563 11.04 22.43 11.33
CA GLY A 563 10.80 22.29 12.76
C GLY A 563 11.12 20.88 13.28
N ALA A 564 11.98 20.14 12.57
CA ALA A 564 12.32 18.76 12.87
C ALA A 564 13.80 18.64 13.25
N VAL A 565 14.09 17.98 14.36
CA VAL A 565 15.45 17.72 14.85
C VAL A 565 15.65 16.22 14.92
N ARG A 566 16.75 15.74 14.35
CA ARG A 566 17.13 14.33 14.49
C ARG A 566 17.61 14.08 15.92
N GLU A 567 17.03 13.11 16.60
CA GLU A 567 17.54 12.63 17.88
C GLU A 567 18.76 11.73 17.60
N ILE A 568 19.88 12.02 18.25
CA ILE A 568 21.12 11.25 18.09
C ILE A 568 21.29 10.42 19.35
N ASP A 569 21.25 9.09 19.19
CA ASP A 569 21.60 8.20 20.29
C ASP A 569 23.11 8.21 20.52
N SER A 570 23.53 8.96 21.54
CA SER A 570 24.94 9.05 21.93
C SER A 570 25.50 7.72 22.47
N ASN A 571 24.63 6.75 22.79
CA ASN A 571 24.99 5.41 23.25
C ASN A 571 24.91 4.35 22.15
N ALA A 572 24.67 4.75 20.89
CA ALA A 572 24.61 3.83 19.77
C ALA A 572 25.87 2.94 19.73
N PRO A 573 25.73 1.63 19.47
CA PRO A 573 26.87 0.72 19.40
C PRO A 573 27.91 1.21 18.39
N LYS A 574 29.17 1.31 18.81
CA LYS A 574 30.26 1.66 17.90
C LYS A 574 30.40 0.59 16.81
N ILE A 575 30.70 1.02 15.58
CA ILE A 575 30.98 0.11 14.47
C ILE A 575 32.07 -0.88 14.89
N PRO A 576 31.81 -2.21 14.85
CA PRO A 576 32.87 -3.20 15.09
C PRO A 576 34.04 -2.98 14.13
N GLU A 577 35.29 -3.10 14.60
CA GLU A 577 36.49 -2.79 13.79
C GLU A 577 36.55 -3.57 12.47
N GLU A 578 36.07 -4.81 12.44
CA GLU A 578 35.98 -5.61 11.22
C GLU A 578 34.94 -5.08 10.21
N MET A 579 33.87 -4.46 10.70
CA MET A 579 32.87 -3.81 9.86
C MET A 579 33.42 -2.49 9.30
N LYS A 580 34.20 -1.72 10.09
CA LYS A 580 34.91 -0.53 9.59
C LYS A 580 35.84 -0.85 8.41
N LYS A 581 36.46 -2.03 8.37
CA LYS A 581 37.28 -2.44 7.21
C LYS A 581 36.46 -2.58 5.91
N LEU A 582 35.15 -2.87 6.00
CA LEU A 582 34.27 -3.09 4.86
C LEU A 582 33.57 -1.80 4.40
N ILE A 583 33.07 -1.00 5.34
CA ILE A 583 32.26 0.19 5.04
C ILE A 583 33.00 1.52 5.34
N GLY A 584 34.26 1.45 5.76
CA GLY A 584 35.00 2.62 6.25
C GLY A 584 34.38 3.20 7.51
N ASP A 585 34.46 4.52 7.64
CA ASP A 585 33.81 5.29 8.72
C ASP A 585 32.35 5.65 8.38
N ASN A 586 31.73 5.03 7.37
CA ASN A 586 30.35 5.30 6.98
C ASN A 586 29.37 4.70 8.01
N THR A 587 29.03 5.48 9.03
CA THR A 587 28.05 5.12 10.06
C THR A 587 26.60 5.12 9.54
N PHE A 588 26.32 5.81 8.43
CA PHE A 588 24.97 5.90 7.85
C PHE A 588 24.45 4.53 7.43
N MET A 589 25.32 3.70 6.83
CA MET A 589 25.00 2.35 6.33
C MET A 589 24.51 1.35 7.38
N ILE A 590 24.72 1.63 8.68
CA ILE A 590 24.43 0.68 9.76
C ILE A 590 23.51 1.25 10.84
N GLU A 591 23.10 2.51 10.70
CA GLU A 591 22.17 3.14 11.64
C GLU A 591 20.77 2.57 11.40
N ASN A 592 20.11 2.09 12.46
CA ASN A 592 18.88 1.31 12.33
C ASN A 592 17.67 2.17 11.95
N TYR A 593 17.31 3.14 12.78
CA TYR A 593 16.19 4.06 12.58
C TYR A 593 16.63 5.47 12.93
N PHE A 594 16.13 6.44 12.17
CA PHE A 594 16.40 7.87 12.34
C PHE A 594 15.21 8.52 13.08
N PRO A 595 15.24 8.66 14.42
CA PRO A 595 14.20 9.40 15.13
C PRO A 595 14.30 10.90 14.86
N TRP A 596 13.16 11.51 14.54
CA TRP A 596 12.98 12.94 14.31
C TRP A 596 11.89 13.47 15.23
N ALA A 597 12.25 14.43 16.08
CA ALA A 597 11.35 15.07 17.03
C ALA A 597 11.06 16.52 16.64
N LEU A 598 10.00 17.08 17.22
CA LEU A 598 9.69 18.50 17.08
C LEU A 598 10.79 19.34 17.74
N SER A 599 11.27 20.38 17.06
CA SER A 599 12.33 21.26 17.55
C SER A 599 11.94 22.13 18.76
N GLY A 600 10.64 22.13 19.13
CA GLY A 600 10.06 23.02 20.13
C GLY A 600 10.00 24.49 19.73
N THR A 601 10.58 24.86 18.58
CA THR A 601 10.66 26.24 18.11
C THR A 601 9.42 26.59 17.29
N LYS A 602 8.45 27.29 17.89
CA LYS A 602 7.17 27.64 17.24
C LYS A 602 7.32 28.54 16.00
N LYS A 603 8.34 29.41 15.98
CA LYS A 603 8.68 30.25 14.83
C LYS A 603 10.18 30.44 14.77
N VAL A 604 10.72 30.24 13.58
CA VAL A 604 12.16 30.35 13.34
C VAL A 604 12.56 31.82 13.40
N PRO A 605 13.62 32.20 14.14
CA PRO A 605 14.13 33.57 14.16
C PRO A 605 14.49 34.05 12.75
N ARG A 606 14.22 35.32 12.44
CA ARG A 606 14.43 35.90 11.09
C ARG A 606 15.87 35.77 10.58
N ASN A 607 16.86 35.75 11.47
CA ASN A 607 18.28 35.57 11.13
C ASN A 607 18.66 34.12 10.79
N ARG A 608 17.79 33.15 11.08
CA ARG A 608 17.95 31.73 10.72
C ARG A 608 17.15 31.32 9.49
N MET A 609 16.18 32.14 9.08
CA MET A 609 15.45 31.95 7.84
C MET A 609 16.37 32.08 6.63
N MET A 610 16.12 31.28 5.59
CA MET A 610 16.72 31.52 4.28
C MET A 610 16.50 32.97 3.81
N SER A 611 17.55 33.55 3.23
CA SER A 611 17.40 34.81 2.49
C SER A 611 16.46 34.61 1.30
N ARG A 612 15.84 35.69 0.81
CA ARG A 612 14.95 35.62 -0.36
C ARG A 612 15.60 34.90 -1.57
N PRO A 613 16.86 35.21 -1.97
CA PRO A 613 17.51 34.48 -3.06
C PRO A 613 17.71 32.99 -2.74
N ALA A 614 18.10 32.66 -1.50
CA ALA A 614 18.31 31.27 -1.09
C ALA A 614 16.99 30.46 -1.11
N LEU A 615 15.90 31.04 -0.58
CA LEU A 615 14.58 30.42 -0.63
C LEU A 615 14.11 30.22 -2.08
N GLY A 616 14.30 31.23 -2.93
CA GLY A 616 13.99 31.13 -4.35
C GLY A 616 14.74 29.98 -5.02
N ASN A 617 16.06 29.94 -4.86
CA ASN A 617 16.90 28.86 -5.41
C ASN A 617 16.49 27.47 -4.89
N TRP A 618 16.15 27.36 -3.61
CA TRP A 618 15.75 26.10 -3.00
C TRP A 618 14.38 25.60 -3.52
N LEU A 619 13.38 26.48 -3.62
CA LEU A 619 12.09 26.16 -4.22
C LEU A 619 12.23 25.81 -5.71
N TYR A 620 13.11 26.52 -6.44
CA TYR A 620 13.41 26.19 -7.82
C TYR A 620 14.10 24.85 -7.98
N GLY A 621 15.04 24.53 -7.09
CA GLY A 621 15.67 23.22 -7.08
C GLY A 621 14.64 22.10 -6.97
N HIS A 622 13.63 22.26 -6.11
CA HIS A 622 12.54 21.29 -6.00
C HIS A 622 11.66 21.24 -7.24
N LEU A 623 11.29 22.40 -7.80
CA LEU A 623 10.54 22.47 -9.05
C LEU A 623 11.28 21.74 -10.19
N LEU A 624 12.58 21.99 -10.34
CA LEU A 624 13.41 21.30 -11.33
C LEU A 624 13.54 19.81 -11.03
N LYS A 625 13.65 19.41 -9.77
CA LYS A 625 13.70 18.01 -9.36
C LYS A 625 12.38 17.26 -9.66
N ILE A 626 11.24 17.93 -9.53
CA ILE A 626 9.92 17.37 -9.89
C ILE A 626 9.77 17.30 -11.42
N CYS A 627 10.02 18.42 -12.09
CA CYS A 627 9.73 18.57 -13.51
C CYS A 627 10.77 17.90 -14.39
N ILE A 628 12.06 17.98 -14.07
CA ILE A 628 13.15 17.55 -14.95
C ILE A 628 14.30 16.93 -14.10
N PRO A 629 14.04 15.86 -13.33
CA PRO A 629 15.01 15.25 -12.44
C PRO A 629 16.29 14.81 -13.17
N TYR A 630 17.35 14.60 -12.38
CA TYR A 630 18.59 14.03 -12.88
C TYR A 630 18.35 12.61 -13.44
N PRO A 631 18.83 12.28 -14.65
CA PRO A 631 18.69 10.94 -15.24
C PRO A 631 19.20 9.83 -14.32
N ARG A 632 18.36 8.82 -14.08
CA ARG A 632 18.69 7.63 -13.30
C ARG A 632 18.96 6.44 -14.22
N PRO A 633 19.93 5.56 -13.87
CA PRO A 633 20.14 4.33 -14.62
C PRO A 633 18.92 3.40 -14.47
N ILE A 634 18.61 2.63 -15.52
CA ILE A 634 17.52 1.63 -15.50
C ILE A 634 17.80 0.54 -14.45
N TRP A 635 19.08 0.23 -14.27
CA TRP A 635 19.55 -0.76 -13.32
C TRP A 635 20.53 -0.11 -12.37
N SER A 636 20.21 -0.18 -11.09
CA SER A 636 21.11 0.18 -10.02
C SER A 636 20.92 -0.80 -8.88
N ASP A 637 22.04 -1.19 -8.28
CA ASP A 637 22.14 -1.86 -6.99
C ASP A 637 21.89 -0.92 -5.80
N ARG A 638 21.71 0.39 -6.05
CA ARG A 638 21.45 1.44 -5.08
C ARG A 638 20.45 2.48 -5.62
N PRO A 639 19.22 2.07 -5.96
CA PRO A 639 18.27 2.94 -6.65
C PRO A 639 17.78 4.08 -5.75
N VAL A 640 17.80 5.32 -6.26
CA VAL A 640 17.25 6.49 -5.56
C VAL A 640 15.89 6.82 -6.12
N HIS A 641 14.83 6.57 -5.35
CA HIS A 641 13.46 6.89 -5.76
C HIS A 641 12.99 8.19 -5.10
N ALA A 642 12.57 9.14 -5.93
CA ALA A 642 11.93 10.36 -5.46
C ALA A 642 10.72 10.73 -6.33
N PRO A 643 9.66 9.89 -6.36
CA PRO A 643 8.48 10.11 -7.19
C PRO A 643 7.69 11.32 -6.67
N LEU A 644 8.21 12.51 -6.91
CA LEU A 644 7.59 13.77 -6.55
C LEU A 644 6.75 14.25 -7.73
N ASN A 645 5.60 14.83 -7.42
CA ASN A 645 4.75 15.53 -8.39
C ASN A 645 4.52 16.97 -7.92
N LEU A 646 3.78 17.77 -8.68
CA LEU A 646 3.57 19.17 -8.35
C LEU A 646 2.79 19.41 -7.04
N THR A 647 2.06 18.43 -6.49
CA THR A 647 1.41 18.58 -5.18
C THR A 647 2.45 18.75 -4.06
N ALA A 648 3.61 18.10 -4.19
CA ALA A 648 4.72 18.24 -3.24
C ALA A 648 5.20 19.70 -3.13
N LEU A 649 5.19 20.46 -4.24
CA LEU A 649 5.58 21.88 -4.22
C LEU A 649 4.56 22.75 -3.47
N PHE A 650 3.26 22.57 -3.69
CA PHE A 650 2.22 23.29 -2.95
C PHE A 650 2.28 22.98 -1.45
N ARG A 651 2.54 21.71 -1.13
CA ARG A 651 2.70 21.26 0.25
C ARG A 651 3.95 21.85 0.89
N LEU A 652 5.07 21.90 0.18
CA LEU A 652 6.31 22.54 0.62
C LEU A 652 6.08 24.02 0.94
N ILE A 653 5.45 24.78 0.03
CA ILE A 653 5.16 26.20 0.23
C ILE A 653 4.22 26.40 1.45
N THR A 654 3.21 25.55 1.60
CA THR A 654 2.28 25.57 2.74
C THR A 654 3.02 25.33 4.05
N GLN A 655 3.93 24.35 4.09
CA GLN A 655 4.76 24.03 5.25
C GLN A 655 5.65 25.21 5.62
N MET A 656 6.34 25.80 4.65
CA MET A 656 7.18 26.98 4.86
C MET A 656 6.37 28.14 5.43
N HIS A 657 5.18 28.43 4.87
CA HIS A 657 4.32 29.49 5.40
C HIS A 657 3.91 29.23 6.85
N LYS A 658 3.47 28.01 7.19
CA LYS A 658 3.02 27.64 8.54
C LYS A 658 4.15 27.69 9.58
N HIS A 659 5.31 27.10 9.28
CA HIS A 659 6.40 26.94 10.26
C HIS A 659 7.36 28.13 10.33
N THR A 660 7.73 28.69 9.18
CA THR A 660 8.73 29.78 9.14
C THR A 660 8.09 31.16 9.05
N GLY A 661 6.82 31.26 8.63
CA GLY A 661 6.13 32.54 8.51
C GLY A 661 6.64 33.42 7.36
N PHE A 662 7.19 32.82 6.29
CA PHE A 662 7.61 33.57 5.10
C PHE A 662 6.45 34.43 4.53
N PRO A 663 6.67 35.74 4.28
CA PRO A 663 5.68 36.60 3.65
C PRO A 663 5.22 36.11 2.27
N THR A 664 3.95 36.35 1.93
CA THR A 664 3.24 35.77 0.77
C THR A 664 3.59 36.38 -0.60
N TYR A 665 4.46 37.39 -0.66
CA TYR A 665 4.78 38.14 -1.89
C TYR A 665 6.18 37.84 -2.47
N PHE A 666 6.77 36.68 -2.14
CA PHE A 666 8.01 36.26 -2.77
C PHE A 666 7.78 35.85 -4.23
N THR A 667 8.04 36.79 -5.13
CA THR A 667 8.05 36.52 -6.57
C THR A 667 9.34 35.82 -6.96
N VAL A 668 9.18 34.77 -7.76
CA VAL A 668 10.25 34.05 -8.44
C VAL A 668 9.78 33.78 -9.88
N SER A 669 10.54 34.21 -10.89
CA SER A 669 10.24 34.00 -12.31
C SER A 669 10.91 32.76 -12.90
N VAL A 670 10.15 31.68 -13.13
CA VAL A 670 10.56 30.56 -14.02
C VAL A 670 9.44 30.27 -14.99
N SER A 671 9.80 29.92 -16.23
CA SER A 671 8.85 29.47 -17.24
C SER A 671 8.39 28.05 -16.94
N ILE A 672 7.24 27.90 -16.28
CA ILE A 672 6.54 26.62 -16.11
C ILE A 672 5.66 26.25 -17.31
N GLY A 673 5.92 26.81 -18.50
CA GLY A 673 5.04 26.71 -19.68
C GLY A 673 4.43 25.32 -19.90
N PRO A 674 5.25 24.26 -20.03
CA PRO A 674 4.75 22.88 -20.23
C PRO A 674 3.90 22.32 -19.09
N TRP A 675 4.11 22.76 -17.84
CA TRP A 675 3.37 22.35 -16.64
C TRP A 675 2.27 23.33 -16.25
N ARG A 676 2.11 24.44 -16.98
CA ARG A 676 1.18 25.52 -16.60
C ARG A 676 -0.25 25.00 -16.45
N ALA A 677 -0.67 24.12 -17.35
CA ALA A 677 -1.99 23.50 -17.32
C ALA A 677 -2.21 22.76 -15.99
N GLU A 678 -1.36 21.80 -15.66
CA GLU A 678 -1.42 21.08 -14.38
C GLU A 678 -1.31 22.02 -13.18
N PHE A 679 -0.31 22.92 -13.16
CA PHE A 679 -0.08 23.82 -12.05
C PHE A 679 -1.31 24.69 -11.76
N THR A 680 -1.94 25.23 -12.79
CA THR A 680 -3.16 26.04 -12.64
C THR A 680 -4.40 25.20 -12.30
N THR A 681 -4.50 23.95 -12.77
CA THR A 681 -5.51 22.99 -12.32
C THR A 681 -5.39 22.75 -10.81
N LEU A 682 -4.21 22.31 -10.35
CA LEU A 682 -3.95 22.02 -8.95
C LEU A 682 -4.14 23.26 -8.09
N LEU A 683 -3.63 24.42 -8.51
CA LEU A 683 -3.81 25.67 -7.78
C LEU A 683 -5.29 26.08 -7.69
N SER A 684 -6.09 25.81 -8.72
CA SER A 684 -7.54 26.09 -8.70
C SER A 684 -8.30 25.18 -7.73
N ILE A 685 -7.87 23.92 -7.58
CA ILE A 685 -8.37 22.97 -6.56
C ILE A 685 -7.94 23.44 -5.16
N TRP A 686 -6.64 23.68 -4.96
CA TRP A 686 -6.03 23.83 -3.64
C TRP A 686 -6.19 25.23 -3.03
N ARG A 687 -6.50 26.27 -3.84
CA ARG A 687 -6.56 27.67 -3.36
C ARG A 687 -7.44 27.90 -2.13
N ARG A 688 -8.46 27.07 -1.90
CA ARG A 688 -9.35 27.15 -0.72
C ARG A 688 -8.70 26.63 0.56
N HIS A 689 -7.66 25.80 0.43
CA HIS A 689 -6.93 25.17 1.53
C HIS A 689 -5.57 25.83 1.79
N LEU A 690 -5.09 26.69 0.90
CA LEU A 690 -3.84 27.41 1.09
C LEU A 690 -4.00 28.46 2.20
N PRO A 691 -3.05 28.56 3.15
CA PRO A 691 -3.10 29.56 4.21
C PRO A 691 -2.75 30.99 3.73
N PHE A 692 -2.68 31.20 2.42
CA PHE A 692 -2.29 32.47 1.79
C PHE A 692 -3.07 32.73 0.50
N GLY A 693 -3.19 34.01 0.14
CA GLY A 693 -3.79 34.45 -1.12
C GLY A 693 -2.83 34.27 -2.30
N VAL A 694 -3.41 33.98 -3.46
CA VAL A 694 -2.68 33.73 -4.71
C VAL A 694 -3.00 34.86 -5.69
N ILE A 695 -1.96 35.53 -6.19
CA ILE A 695 -2.08 36.51 -7.27
C ILE A 695 -1.80 35.76 -8.57
N ALA A 696 -2.80 35.67 -9.44
CA ALA A 696 -2.68 35.04 -10.74
C ALA A 696 -3.18 35.99 -11.85
N PRO A 697 -2.68 35.85 -13.09
CA PRO A 697 -3.24 36.56 -14.24
C PRO A 697 -4.73 36.29 -14.39
N GLU A 698 -5.44 37.22 -15.02
CA GLU A 698 -6.86 37.06 -15.33
C GLU A 698 -7.11 35.75 -16.12
N HIS A 699 -8.15 35.01 -15.74
CA HIS A 699 -8.51 33.70 -16.29
C HIS A 699 -7.48 32.56 -16.10
N ALA A 700 -6.36 32.78 -15.41
CA ALA A 700 -5.39 31.70 -15.15
C ALA A 700 -5.91 30.65 -14.16
N LEU A 701 -6.82 31.02 -13.26
CA LEU A 701 -7.46 30.12 -12.31
C LEU A 701 -8.94 30.01 -12.62
N VAL A 702 -9.47 28.80 -12.54
CA VAL A 702 -10.86 28.48 -12.90
C VAL A 702 -11.67 28.11 -11.66
N PRO A 703 -13.01 28.24 -11.68
CA PRO A 703 -13.87 27.68 -10.64
C PRO A 703 -13.77 26.13 -10.64
N PRO A 704 -13.91 25.44 -9.48
CA PRO A 704 -13.78 23.98 -9.41
C PRO A 704 -14.75 23.20 -10.32
N GLU A 705 -15.88 23.81 -10.67
CA GLU A 705 -16.87 23.29 -11.63
C GLU A 705 -16.31 23.15 -13.05
N GLU A 706 -15.25 23.90 -13.38
CA GLU A 706 -14.53 23.83 -14.65
C GLU A 706 -13.30 22.90 -14.58
N ILE A 707 -13.15 22.15 -13.49
CA ILE A 707 -12.08 21.15 -13.34
C ILE A 707 -12.72 19.77 -13.46
N LEU A 708 -12.22 18.98 -14.41
CA LEU A 708 -12.80 17.70 -14.78
C LEU A 708 -11.82 16.56 -14.50
N GLU A 709 -12.32 15.47 -13.94
CA GLU A 709 -11.61 14.19 -13.91
C GLU A 709 -11.67 13.61 -15.31
N CYS A 710 -10.52 13.21 -15.79
CA CYS A 710 -10.34 12.61 -17.09
C CYS A 710 -9.69 11.26 -16.95
N SER A 711 -10.13 10.33 -17.78
CA SER A 711 -9.49 9.03 -17.96
C SER A 711 -8.85 8.98 -19.34
N PHE A 712 -7.60 8.52 -19.44
CA PHE A 712 -6.95 8.22 -20.70
C PHE A 712 -6.58 6.73 -20.75
N THR A 713 -7.25 5.97 -21.61
CA THR A 713 -7.00 4.53 -21.77
C THR A 713 -5.98 4.28 -22.87
N PHE A 714 -4.87 3.63 -22.54
CA PHE A 714 -3.85 3.23 -23.50
C PHE A 714 -4.18 1.86 -24.11
N PRO A 715 -3.92 1.66 -25.42
CA PRO A 715 -3.86 0.33 -26.02
C PRO A 715 -2.81 -0.53 -25.33
N ARG A 716 -2.83 -1.84 -25.60
CA ARG A 716 -1.83 -2.75 -25.03
C ARG A 716 -0.41 -2.33 -25.41
N PHE A 717 0.44 -2.13 -24.41
CA PHE A 717 1.87 -1.94 -24.58
C PHE A 717 2.63 -2.86 -23.62
N ARG A 718 3.87 -3.21 -23.96
CA ARG A 718 4.78 -3.85 -23.01
C ARG A 718 5.42 -2.75 -22.19
N GLU A 719 5.22 -2.77 -20.88
CA GLU A 719 5.90 -1.86 -19.97
C GLU A 719 7.41 -1.99 -20.16
N GLN A 720 8.06 -0.84 -20.36
CA GLN A 720 9.50 -0.74 -20.39
C GLN A 720 9.91 0.09 -19.18
N GLN A 721 10.89 -0.41 -18.42
CA GLN A 721 11.58 0.37 -17.38
C GLN A 721 10.68 0.69 -16.15
N ASP A 722 9.76 -0.23 -15.84
CA ASP A 722 8.87 -0.29 -14.66
C ASP A 722 9.57 -0.14 -13.30
N ARG A 723 10.85 -0.52 -13.21
CA ARG A 723 11.66 -0.40 -11.98
C ARG A 723 11.96 1.04 -11.55
N ILE A 724 11.58 2.05 -12.33
CA ILE A 724 11.80 3.46 -12.01
C ILE A 724 10.46 4.09 -11.65
N MET A 725 10.34 4.67 -10.46
CA MET A 725 9.08 5.26 -9.99
C MET A 725 8.78 6.67 -10.56
N HIS A 726 9.45 7.11 -11.63
CA HIS A 726 9.34 8.48 -12.16
C HIS A 726 8.65 8.50 -13.52
N PHE A 727 7.32 8.48 -13.52
CA PHE A 727 6.53 8.60 -14.74
C PHE A 727 5.71 9.87 -14.76
N THR A 728 5.43 10.36 -15.97
CA THR A 728 4.53 11.48 -16.20
C THR A 728 3.68 11.22 -17.45
N LEU A 729 2.44 11.68 -17.39
CA LEU A 729 1.53 11.67 -18.52
C LEU A 729 1.77 12.94 -19.35
N VAL A 730 2.02 12.78 -20.64
CA VAL A 730 2.39 13.88 -21.55
C VAL A 730 1.42 13.96 -22.71
N PHE A 731 0.84 15.14 -22.92
CA PHE A 731 0.07 15.48 -24.12
C PHE A 731 0.92 16.36 -25.03
N VAL A 732 1.03 16.00 -26.29
CA VAL A 732 1.91 16.66 -27.27
C VAL A 732 1.13 16.97 -28.54
N ASN A 733 1.23 18.21 -29.00
CA ASN A 733 0.81 18.59 -30.34
C ASN A 733 1.87 18.11 -31.36
N VAL A 734 1.57 17.05 -32.11
CA VAL A 734 2.50 16.44 -33.07
C VAL A 734 2.80 17.35 -34.26
N GLY A 735 1.94 18.34 -34.54
CA GLY A 735 2.14 19.32 -35.61
C GLY A 735 3.14 20.43 -35.28
N LEU A 736 3.49 20.61 -34.00
CA LEU A 736 4.43 21.63 -33.53
C LEU A 736 5.82 21.06 -33.19
N VAL A 737 6.05 19.79 -33.50
CA VAL A 737 7.30 19.08 -33.21
C VAL A 737 8.22 19.09 -34.44
N ASP A 738 9.23 19.95 -34.42
CA ASP A 738 10.27 20.05 -35.47
C ASP A 738 11.29 18.91 -35.36
N ALA A 739 10.89 17.65 -35.63
CA ALA A 739 11.74 16.53 -36.06
C ALA A 739 10.95 15.21 -35.99
N LYS A 740 11.38 14.20 -36.75
CA LYS A 740 10.85 12.82 -36.67
C LYS A 740 11.00 12.14 -35.29
N GLN A 741 11.67 12.77 -34.31
CA GLN A 741 11.64 12.51 -32.86
C GLN A 741 12.59 13.53 -32.19
N PRO A 742 12.11 14.63 -31.57
CA PRO A 742 12.98 15.53 -30.83
C PRO A 742 13.41 14.88 -29.50
N ASP A 743 14.62 15.20 -29.05
CA ASP A 743 15.03 14.99 -27.67
C ASP A 743 14.11 15.83 -26.77
N PHE A 744 13.13 15.17 -26.14
CA PHE A 744 12.10 15.84 -25.34
C PHE A 744 12.68 16.59 -24.16
N ARG A 745 13.74 16.05 -23.53
CA ARG A 745 14.43 16.72 -22.44
C ARG A 745 15.01 18.07 -22.91
N LYS A 746 15.65 18.10 -24.08
CA LYS A 746 16.16 19.36 -24.67
C LYS A 746 15.06 20.31 -25.10
N ALA A 747 13.92 19.81 -25.58
CA ALA A 747 12.79 20.65 -25.99
C ALA A 747 12.15 21.39 -24.82
N LEU A 748 12.15 20.80 -23.63
CA LEU A 748 11.57 21.38 -22.41
C LEU A 748 12.48 22.41 -21.73
N LEU A 749 13.78 22.42 -22.02
CA LEU A 749 14.75 23.37 -21.48
C LEU A 749 14.81 24.66 -22.33
N ASP A 750 14.93 25.81 -21.69
CA ASP A 750 14.99 27.15 -22.30
C ASP A 750 16.38 27.81 -22.25
N ALA A 751 17.37 27.14 -21.64
CA ALA A 751 18.74 27.64 -21.41
C ALA A 751 19.81 26.96 -22.30
N GLU A 752 21.11 27.16 -22.02
CA GLU A 752 22.28 26.69 -22.80
C GLU A 752 22.25 25.20 -23.21
N ALA A 753 21.55 24.36 -22.44
CA ALA A 753 21.41 22.92 -22.70
C ALA A 753 20.16 22.50 -23.49
N GLY A 754 19.28 23.45 -23.87
CA GLY A 754 17.98 23.21 -24.51
C GLY A 754 17.85 23.74 -25.94
N TYR A 755 16.68 23.52 -26.57
CA TYR A 755 16.38 24.08 -27.89
C TYR A 755 15.91 25.54 -27.79
N VAL A 756 16.65 26.45 -28.45
CA VAL A 756 16.40 27.91 -28.42
C VAL A 756 15.66 28.42 -29.67
N SER A 757 15.19 27.54 -30.55
CA SER A 757 14.45 27.94 -31.76
C SER A 757 13.06 28.52 -31.43
N ASP A 758 12.52 29.35 -32.33
CA ASP A 758 11.14 29.86 -32.23
C ASP A 758 10.11 28.73 -32.23
N SER A 759 10.39 27.62 -32.91
CA SER A 759 9.56 26.42 -32.85
C SER A 759 9.59 25.74 -31.48
N ALA A 760 10.75 25.62 -30.85
CA ALA A 760 10.87 25.11 -29.49
C ALA A 760 10.20 26.03 -28.47
N ALA A 761 10.29 27.36 -28.65
CA ALA A 761 9.58 28.32 -27.82
C ALA A 761 8.05 28.20 -27.97
N ARG A 762 7.53 28.04 -29.20
CA ARG A 762 6.10 27.76 -29.46
C ARG A 762 5.65 26.44 -28.86
N PHE A 763 6.47 25.40 -29.01
CA PHE A 763 6.25 24.08 -28.42
C PHE A 763 6.10 24.16 -26.90
N ARG A 764 7.04 24.79 -26.19
CA ARG A 764 6.96 24.96 -24.72
C ARG A 764 5.76 25.80 -24.25
N LYS A 765 5.26 26.71 -25.09
CA LYS A 765 4.19 27.64 -24.73
C LYS A 765 2.79 27.05 -24.90
N GLY A 766 2.58 26.15 -25.86
CA GLY A 766 1.26 25.57 -26.15
C GLY A 766 1.26 24.31 -27.02
N GLY A 767 2.43 23.69 -27.24
CA GLY A 767 2.55 22.42 -27.96
C GLY A 767 2.70 21.20 -27.06
N VAL A 768 2.74 21.40 -25.73
CA VAL A 768 2.88 20.31 -24.75
C VAL A 768 2.17 20.66 -23.44
N HIS A 769 1.49 19.66 -22.87
CA HIS A 769 0.99 19.69 -21.50
C HIS A 769 1.47 18.46 -20.75
N ILE A 770 2.03 18.66 -19.57
CA ILE A 770 2.56 17.60 -18.72
C ILE A 770 1.71 17.48 -17.47
N VAL A 771 1.41 16.25 -17.08
CA VAL A 771 0.66 15.88 -15.88
C VAL A 771 1.51 14.94 -15.04
N THR A 772 1.92 15.41 -13.87
CA THR A 772 2.73 14.70 -12.87
C THR A 772 1.87 14.05 -11.78
N ALA A 773 0.68 14.58 -11.49
CA ALA A 773 -0.29 14.07 -10.55
C ALA A 773 -1.40 13.31 -11.29
N PHE A 774 -1.19 12.00 -11.45
CA PHE A 774 -2.16 11.09 -12.06
C PHE A 774 -2.13 9.74 -11.35
N LYS A 775 -3.27 9.06 -11.36
CA LYS A 775 -3.37 7.66 -10.95
C LYS A 775 -3.33 6.80 -12.19
N PHE A 776 -2.40 5.86 -12.27
CA PHE A 776 -2.43 4.85 -13.31
C PHE A 776 -3.07 3.58 -12.77
N VAL A 777 -4.02 3.03 -13.51
CA VAL A 777 -4.62 1.73 -13.23
C VAL A 777 -4.13 0.76 -14.28
N THR A 778 -3.21 -0.12 -13.91
CA THR A 778 -2.59 -1.07 -14.85
C THR A 778 -3.63 -2.06 -15.38
N ASP A 779 -4.61 -2.46 -14.55
CA ASP A 779 -5.80 -3.28 -14.87
C ASP A 779 -6.57 -2.80 -16.09
N THR A 780 -6.62 -1.50 -16.30
CA THR A 780 -7.36 -0.89 -17.40
C THR A 780 -6.45 -0.11 -18.33
N ARG A 781 -5.13 -0.12 -18.08
CA ARG A 781 -4.14 0.76 -18.70
C ARG A 781 -4.63 2.21 -18.77
N THR A 782 -5.28 2.67 -17.71
CA THR A 782 -6.00 3.94 -17.72
C THR A 782 -5.37 4.89 -16.73
N ALA A 783 -4.94 6.05 -17.23
CA ALA A 783 -4.50 7.17 -16.41
C ALA A 783 -5.71 8.02 -16.04
N PHE A 784 -5.92 8.25 -14.74
CA PHE A 784 -6.89 9.18 -14.20
C PHE A 784 -6.18 10.44 -13.73
N PHE A 785 -6.65 11.60 -14.15
CA PHE A 785 -6.04 12.88 -13.82
C PHE A 785 -7.06 14.01 -13.85
N TRP A 786 -6.76 15.10 -13.16
CA TRP A 786 -7.57 16.30 -13.14
C TRP A 786 -7.05 17.32 -14.15
N MET A 787 -7.95 17.95 -14.90
CA MET A 787 -7.58 18.99 -15.86
C MET A 787 -8.68 20.05 -15.98
N ARG A 788 -8.27 21.30 -16.20
CA ARG A 788 -9.20 22.40 -16.52
C ARG A 788 -9.87 22.18 -17.87
N LYS A 789 -11.15 22.50 -17.97
CA LYS A 789 -11.98 22.32 -19.17
C LYS A 789 -11.43 23.05 -20.39
N ASP A 790 -10.91 24.27 -20.24
CA ASP A 790 -10.32 25.04 -21.35
C ASP A 790 -9.14 24.32 -22.02
N VAL A 791 -8.30 23.66 -21.23
CA VAL A 791 -7.18 22.84 -21.74
C VAL A 791 -7.70 21.58 -22.43
N LEU A 792 -8.76 20.98 -21.90
CA LEU A 792 -9.38 19.80 -22.52
C LEU A 792 -10.00 20.14 -23.87
N ASP A 793 -10.71 21.28 -23.95
CA ASP A 793 -11.26 21.80 -25.20
C ASP A 793 -10.13 22.08 -26.22
N GLU A 794 -8.97 22.58 -25.78
CA GLU A 794 -7.78 22.76 -26.62
C GLU A 794 -7.24 21.42 -27.16
N ILE A 795 -6.94 20.44 -26.30
CA ILE A 795 -6.30 19.18 -26.74
C ILE A 795 -7.25 18.26 -27.53
N THR A 796 -8.56 18.48 -27.42
CA THR A 796 -9.58 17.77 -28.21
C THR A 796 -9.97 18.53 -29.48
N SER A 797 -9.51 19.78 -29.64
CA SER A 797 -9.72 20.56 -30.86
C SER A 797 -8.85 20.03 -32.02
N GLY A 798 -9.38 19.06 -32.75
CA GLY A 798 -8.73 18.44 -33.91
C GLY A 798 -7.85 17.22 -33.59
N ASP A 799 -7.16 16.70 -34.61
CA ASP A 799 -6.42 15.43 -34.53
C ASP A 799 -4.90 15.61 -34.33
N SER A 800 -4.45 16.80 -33.95
CA SER A 800 -3.02 17.12 -33.82
C SER A 800 -2.41 16.75 -32.48
N TRP A 801 -3.20 16.28 -31.51
CA TRP A 801 -2.72 15.97 -30.16
C TRP A 801 -2.63 14.46 -29.91
N ALA A 802 -1.55 14.05 -29.24
CA ALA A 802 -1.35 12.67 -28.81
C ALA A 802 -0.85 12.62 -27.36
N ALA A 803 -1.21 11.56 -26.63
CA ALA A 803 -0.75 11.30 -25.27
C ALA A 803 0.29 10.19 -25.23
N GLY A 804 1.18 10.23 -24.24
CA GLY A 804 2.14 9.18 -23.94
C GLY A 804 2.48 9.17 -22.46
N ILE A 805 3.02 8.04 -21.99
CA ILE A 805 3.64 7.95 -20.67
C ILE A 805 5.14 8.07 -20.90
N CYS A 806 5.78 9.02 -20.23
CA CYS A 806 7.21 9.23 -20.33
C CYS A 806 7.89 9.01 -18.98
N ARG A 807 9.14 8.56 -19.03
CA ARG A 807 10.07 8.71 -17.90
C ARG A 807 10.34 10.19 -17.63
N THR A 808 10.14 10.66 -16.41
CA THR A 808 10.30 12.10 -16.10
C THR A 808 11.77 12.55 -16.17
N ASP A 809 12.72 11.64 -16.01
CA ASP A 809 14.15 11.92 -15.97
C ASP A 809 14.82 11.90 -17.36
N THR A 810 14.47 10.96 -18.23
CA THR A 810 15.01 10.90 -19.60
C THR A 810 14.06 11.44 -20.66
N TRP A 811 12.77 11.51 -20.36
CA TRP A 811 11.69 11.83 -21.31
C TRP A 811 11.46 10.78 -22.41
N ASP A 812 11.94 9.56 -22.19
CA ASP A 812 11.67 8.43 -23.06
C ASP A 812 10.22 7.95 -22.91
N ILE A 813 9.58 7.62 -24.03
CA ILE A 813 8.21 7.10 -24.07
C ILE A 813 8.22 5.63 -23.65
N VAL A 814 7.59 5.31 -22.53
CA VAL A 814 7.59 3.94 -21.98
C VAL A 814 6.48 3.06 -22.56
N ASN A 815 5.40 3.67 -23.04
CA ASN A 815 4.32 2.94 -23.72
C ASN A 815 4.59 2.70 -25.21
N GLY A 816 5.85 2.90 -25.66
CA GLY A 816 6.35 2.61 -27.00
C GLY A 816 5.96 3.62 -28.09
N THR A 817 4.72 4.10 -28.11
CA THR A 817 4.24 5.08 -29.10
C THR A 817 3.24 6.07 -28.47
N LYS A 818 3.11 7.26 -29.06
CA LYS A 818 2.06 8.21 -28.63
C LYS A 818 0.72 7.81 -29.23
N ILE A 819 -0.34 7.97 -28.45
CA ILE A 819 -1.71 7.60 -28.82
C ILE A 819 -2.50 8.88 -29.10
N PRO A 820 -3.17 9.01 -30.26
CA PRO A 820 -4.02 10.17 -30.55
C PRO A 820 -5.03 10.42 -29.44
N VAL A 821 -5.22 11.68 -29.04
CA VAL A 821 -6.11 12.04 -27.92
C VAL A 821 -7.53 11.56 -28.16
N SER A 822 -8.01 11.66 -29.42
CA SER A 822 -9.31 11.21 -29.88
C SER A 822 -9.60 9.71 -29.68
N GLN A 823 -8.58 8.89 -29.40
CA GLN A 823 -8.74 7.45 -29.21
C GLN A 823 -8.80 7.02 -27.74
N GLY A 824 -8.27 7.82 -26.81
CA GLY A 824 -8.05 7.40 -25.43
C GLY A 824 -8.73 8.24 -24.35
N LEU A 825 -8.99 9.53 -24.62
CA LEU A 825 -9.45 10.47 -23.61
C LEU A 825 -10.97 10.41 -23.41
N LYS A 826 -11.41 10.37 -22.15
CA LYS A 826 -12.81 10.51 -21.73
C LYS A 826 -12.91 11.38 -20.49
N THR A 827 -13.95 12.19 -20.41
CA THR A 827 -14.33 12.91 -19.19
C THR A 827 -15.12 11.98 -18.28
N VAL A 828 -14.74 11.91 -17.00
CA VAL A 828 -15.41 11.11 -15.97
C VAL A 828 -16.48 11.95 -15.27
N GLY A 829 -16.10 13.13 -14.75
CA GLY A 829 -17.01 14.02 -14.04
C GLY A 829 -16.32 15.30 -13.55
N PRO A 830 -17.06 16.29 -13.02
CA PRO A 830 -16.49 17.50 -12.45
C PRO A 830 -15.92 17.25 -11.03
N TRP A 831 -14.95 18.08 -10.63
CA TRP A 831 -14.28 17.99 -9.32
C TRP A 831 -15.25 18.06 -8.14
N ILE A 832 -16.34 18.82 -8.27
CA ILE A 832 -17.33 18.99 -7.20
C ILE A 832 -18.19 17.74 -6.93
N GLU A 833 -18.15 16.74 -7.81
CA GLU A 833 -18.90 15.48 -7.69
C GLU A 833 -18.03 14.31 -7.20
N ALA A 834 -16.71 14.51 -7.10
CA ALA A 834 -15.74 13.54 -6.58
C ALA A 834 -15.48 13.78 -5.09
#